data_AF-A0A955DAM2-F1
#
_entry.id   AF-A0A955DAM2-F1
#
_cell.length_a   1.000
_cell.length_b   1.000
_cell.length_c   1.000
_cell.angle_alpha   90.00
_cell.angle_beta   90.00
_cell.angle_gamma   90.00
#
_symmetry.space_group_name_H-M   'P 1'
#
loop_
_entity.id
_entity.type
_entity.pdbx_description
1 polymer ?
#
loop_
_entity_poly.entity_id
_entity_poly.type
_entity_poly.pdbx_seq_one_letter_code
_entity_poly.pdbx_strand_id
1 'polypeptide(L)'
;EAERRGWAALGSSLMGVSGGVRLDGGGALASLTGVIEAAEPSGRLLAALGRFDAAARAAAAGAPGDERIARMPELLGSVQGPSEADAAEAAGVVAARVEGLADLGESVAGLVGQRWNQIDAAYFLAESAAGGAGGAVDERTYQTWMQEIRREAYTSLAAEADPRRSWDVERRLTQMGESIGALAEAQTPIDPADVARLQTELASLNRGVADLNAESWDRTHEAWVRQGAASLDRRVTALQNGFDALTGQLQAQWERETSRLAQRSRIEVGSETLQEAWRTRRDELLARYTAPERLTALTDAADALEDGLRRIDAAVPEVEVPRDRPGGVDVDALERALESERERWVSLVLGTLAWDGNQMDMAGLDAAAGEATRDGRAWLDRVGEACHDMAAAERLLGGAYALDEAGPDGGTLLDLAESAGADRIGTGVAEVFGGISSRIQDQRRATLLRGTAELRALAGERNAPLGVSMAAWRTLEATGWPASPEQVRQEAALARGLAERAGALGEAARRGVLVERIRAGSAARWERAARAAMGGSDAAGVESVLEARHEFAIDEVELAGPLRFNLMLLDLRRATREVSGSDADAQARALLTGFLESVDALGLEGSQSGDVADWLGQARALVGDAPAEVVIDPTTLGPGAIGWRGEEVDAERVRFTSPDGAAALEFVRLDVGDGGLAAAAYLCTTELSVGALQWATDRAGRVSRLRELTAASPPESAVGIKTWVFVTRPTGDGVVPADGWYLAKDRRPGVEPLAPGLEAGGPGSGTPATWIPAASAQEIAGWFGCRLPSVAEWRAGLARYEGGDEAPASWNLRDSSWAPQLAHVHGSQRVSISAPDDGAFVPDESTAPTGANAEVFPNSDRSVFFEDVGSGRGRVLRHLVGNVSEFVMLGSGGESFGVIGASALSAPQDFRTLLSGAEVPGYTVEYGWADVGLRPCFSLDGAGGVAPLHRRVRQAAERAPLLMGVGVGGGSD
;
A
#
# COMPACT_ATOMS: atom_id res chain seq x y z
N GLU A 1 -55.33 -11.28 -138.48
CA GLU A 1 -55.02 -10.75 -137.13
C GLU A 1 -55.96 -9.62 -136.73
N ALA A 2 -56.10 -8.57 -137.53
CA ALA A 2 -57.03 -7.46 -137.29
C ALA A 2 -58.46 -7.94 -136.92
N GLU A 3 -59.07 -8.84 -137.70
CA GLU A 3 -60.38 -9.41 -137.36
C GLU A 3 -60.41 -10.17 -136.03
N ARG A 4 -59.35 -10.95 -135.73
CA ARG A 4 -59.23 -11.67 -134.44
C ARG A 4 -59.19 -10.72 -133.24
N ARG A 5 -58.69 -9.50 -133.45
CA ARG A 5 -58.62 -8.44 -132.43
C ARG A 5 -59.85 -7.52 -132.45
N GLY A 6 -60.87 -7.84 -133.23
CA GLY A 6 -62.11 -7.05 -133.35
C GLY A 6 -62.03 -5.86 -134.31
N TRP A 7 -60.90 -5.65 -135.00
CA TRP A 7 -60.73 -4.60 -136.00
C TRP A 7 -61.28 -5.06 -137.37
N ALA A 8 -62.57 -5.41 -137.39
CA ALA A 8 -63.23 -6.02 -138.55
C ALA A 8 -63.17 -5.15 -139.81
N ALA A 9 -63.31 -3.82 -139.65
CA ALA A 9 -63.21 -2.87 -140.75
C ALA A 9 -61.82 -2.92 -141.42
N LEU A 10 -60.75 -2.83 -140.62
CA LEU A 10 -59.38 -2.92 -141.11
C LEU A 10 -59.09 -4.29 -141.76
N GLY A 11 -59.56 -5.38 -141.14
CA GLY A 11 -59.43 -6.72 -141.69
C GLY A 11 -60.07 -6.86 -143.07
N SER A 12 -61.30 -6.36 -143.20
CA SER A 12 -62.04 -6.33 -144.47
C SER A 12 -61.31 -5.52 -145.52
N SER A 13 -60.81 -4.33 -145.18
CA SER A 13 -60.06 -3.47 -146.11
C SER A 13 -58.76 -4.14 -146.60
N LEU A 14 -57.98 -4.77 -145.72
CA LEU A 14 -56.75 -5.46 -146.10
C LEU A 14 -57.00 -6.72 -146.95
N MET A 15 -58.07 -7.46 -146.68
CA MET A 15 -58.45 -8.61 -147.50
C MET A 15 -58.94 -8.17 -148.89
N GLY A 16 -59.70 -7.08 -148.96
CA GLY A 16 -60.15 -6.49 -150.23
C GLY A 16 -58.98 -6.16 -151.16
N VAL A 17 -57.91 -5.58 -150.61
CA VAL A 17 -56.69 -5.24 -151.36
C VAL A 17 -55.92 -6.49 -151.83
N SER A 18 -55.82 -7.54 -151.01
CA SER A 18 -55.08 -8.76 -151.38
C SER A 18 -55.83 -9.71 -152.32
N GLY A 19 -57.17 -9.75 -152.26
CA GLY A 19 -58.00 -10.62 -153.10
C GLY A 19 -58.12 -10.17 -154.58
N GLY A 20 -57.78 -8.92 -154.90
CA GLY A 20 -57.93 -8.33 -156.24
C GLY A 20 -56.86 -8.68 -157.27
N VAL A 21 -55.77 -9.37 -156.88
CA VAL A 21 -54.63 -9.63 -157.78
C VAL A 21 -54.87 -10.90 -158.63
N ARG A 22 -55.31 -10.72 -159.89
CA ARG A 22 -55.22 -11.75 -160.96
C ARG A 22 -54.22 -11.29 -162.01
N LEU A 23 -53.24 -12.13 -162.36
CA LEU A 23 -52.04 -11.74 -163.12
C LEU A 23 -52.19 -11.81 -164.66
N ASP A 24 -53.40 -12.05 -165.17
CA ASP A 24 -53.60 -12.60 -166.51
C ASP A 24 -54.07 -11.57 -167.55
N GLY A 25 -54.24 -10.28 -167.19
CA GLY A 25 -54.58 -9.26 -168.18
C GLY A 25 -54.66 -7.83 -167.67
N GLY A 26 -53.88 -6.93 -168.28
CA GLY A 26 -54.10 -5.48 -168.47
C GLY A 26 -54.28 -4.53 -167.27
N GLY A 27 -54.94 -4.96 -166.19
CA GLY A 27 -55.25 -4.16 -164.99
C GLY A 27 -54.37 -4.46 -163.77
N ALA A 28 -53.37 -5.34 -163.92
CA ALA A 28 -52.54 -5.86 -162.83
C ALA A 28 -51.71 -4.79 -162.09
N LEU A 29 -51.46 -3.62 -162.69
CA LEU A 29 -50.65 -2.56 -162.07
C LEU A 29 -51.38 -1.82 -160.93
N ALA A 30 -52.67 -1.52 -161.09
CA ALA A 30 -53.41 -0.75 -160.07
C ALA A 30 -53.70 -1.56 -158.80
N SER A 31 -53.96 -2.88 -158.91
CA SER A 31 -54.14 -3.75 -157.73
C SER A 31 -52.83 -4.00 -156.98
N LEU A 32 -51.69 -4.04 -157.69
CA LEU A 32 -50.36 -4.19 -157.08
C LEU A 32 -49.97 -2.95 -156.28
N THR A 33 -50.32 -1.73 -156.74
CA THR A 33 -50.06 -0.48 -156.00
C THR A 33 -50.73 -0.49 -154.63
N GLY A 34 -52.01 -0.83 -154.53
CA GLY A 34 -52.71 -0.88 -153.24
C GLY A 34 -52.12 -1.91 -152.27
N VAL A 35 -51.69 -3.08 -152.76
CA VAL A 35 -51.00 -4.10 -151.92
C VAL A 35 -49.66 -3.56 -151.43
N ILE A 36 -48.88 -2.89 -152.28
CA ILE A 36 -47.58 -2.30 -151.91
C ILE A 36 -47.78 -1.18 -150.87
N GLU A 37 -48.74 -0.29 -151.08
CA GLU A 37 -49.05 0.82 -150.17
C GLU A 37 -49.55 0.33 -148.81
N ALA A 38 -50.34 -0.76 -148.77
CA ALA A 38 -50.81 -1.34 -147.51
C ALA A 38 -49.78 -2.24 -146.82
N ALA A 39 -48.75 -2.72 -147.51
CA ALA A 39 -47.78 -3.68 -146.98
C ALA A 39 -46.92 -3.09 -145.85
N GLU A 40 -46.40 -1.87 -146.03
CA GLU A 40 -45.57 -1.22 -145.01
C GLU A 40 -46.37 -0.93 -143.71
N PRO A 41 -47.54 -0.25 -143.75
CA PRO A 41 -48.35 -0.03 -142.56
C PRO A 41 -48.82 -1.33 -141.88
N SER A 42 -49.15 -2.37 -142.67
CA SER A 42 -49.53 -3.69 -142.12
C SER A 42 -48.36 -4.41 -141.45
N GLY A 43 -47.16 -4.29 -142.02
CA GLY A 43 -45.93 -4.81 -141.42
C GLY A 43 -45.61 -4.12 -140.10
N ARG A 44 -45.76 -2.79 -140.05
CA ARG A 44 -45.65 -2.01 -138.80
C ARG A 44 -46.67 -2.44 -137.76
N LEU A 45 -47.93 -2.61 -138.15
CA LEU A 45 -48.99 -3.06 -137.24
C LEU A 45 -48.68 -4.44 -136.64
N LEU A 46 -48.24 -5.41 -137.45
CA LEU A 46 -47.87 -6.74 -136.97
C LEU A 46 -46.65 -6.70 -136.03
N ALA A 47 -45.65 -5.88 -136.36
CA ALA A 47 -44.48 -5.69 -135.49
C ALA A 47 -44.88 -5.06 -134.14
N ALA A 48 -45.73 -4.03 -134.16
CA ALA A 48 -46.23 -3.36 -132.97
C ALA A 48 -47.08 -4.29 -132.09
N LEU A 49 -47.95 -5.11 -132.68
CA LEU A 49 -48.71 -6.14 -131.98
C LEU A 49 -47.80 -7.17 -131.30
N GLY A 50 -46.77 -7.66 -132.01
CA GLY A 50 -45.81 -8.60 -131.47
C GLY A 50 -45.04 -8.03 -130.26
N ARG A 51 -44.63 -6.76 -130.35
CA ARG A 51 -43.99 -6.02 -129.25
C ARG A 51 -44.92 -5.90 -128.05
N PHE A 52 -46.16 -5.48 -128.26
CA PHE A 52 -47.16 -5.33 -127.20
C PHE A 52 -47.45 -6.66 -126.47
N ASP A 53 -47.71 -7.75 -127.20
CA ASP A 53 -48.00 -9.06 -126.59
C ASP A 53 -46.77 -9.64 -125.83
N ALA A 54 -45.55 -9.36 -126.30
CA ALA A 54 -44.33 -9.74 -125.60
C ALA A 54 -44.18 -8.96 -124.29
N ALA A 55 -44.39 -7.64 -124.33
CA ALA A 55 -44.31 -6.78 -123.17
C ALA A 55 -45.39 -7.10 -122.13
N ALA A 56 -46.63 -7.38 -122.56
CA ALA A 56 -47.72 -7.78 -121.66
C ALA A 56 -47.42 -9.07 -120.88
N ARG A 57 -46.85 -10.08 -121.55
CA ARG A 57 -46.44 -11.32 -120.87
C ARG A 57 -45.28 -11.10 -119.92
N ALA A 58 -44.29 -10.29 -120.30
CA ALA A 58 -43.15 -9.98 -119.44
C ALA A 58 -43.58 -9.24 -118.16
N ALA A 59 -44.50 -8.27 -118.28
CA ALA A 59 -45.06 -7.58 -117.13
C ALA A 59 -45.82 -8.54 -116.20
N ALA A 60 -46.71 -9.39 -116.73
CA ALA A 60 -47.50 -10.31 -115.91
C ALA A 60 -46.63 -11.37 -115.20
N ALA A 61 -45.59 -11.87 -115.87
CA ALA A 61 -44.65 -12.81 -115.26
C ALA A 61 -43.80 -12.16 -114.15
N GLY A 62 -43.45 -10.88 -114.31
CA GLY A 62 -42.65 -10.16 -113.33
C GLY A 62 -43.44 -9.61 -112.13
N ALA A 63 -44.77 -9.45 -112.26
CA ALA A 63 -45.67 -8.99 -111.21
C ALA A 63 -46.78 -10.01 -110.92
N PRO A 64 -46.44 -11.22 -110.46
CA PRO A 64 -47.43 -12.26 -110.21
C PRO A 64 -48.42 -11.81 -109.14
N GLY A 65 -49.71 -11.98 -109.43
CA GLY A 65 -50.80 -11.59 -108.52
C GLY A 65 -51.33 -10.16 -108.71
N ASP A 66 -50.69 -9.31 -109.52
CA ASP A 66 -51.28 -8.02 -109.88
C ASP A 66 -52.30 -8.19 -111.02
N GLU A 67 -53.58 -8.26 -110.64
CA GLU A 67 -54.69 -8.40 -111.59
C GLU A 67 -54.72 -7.29 -112.65
N ARG A 68 -54.20 -6.10 -112.35
CA ARG A 68 -54.16 -4.99 -113.30
C ARG A 68 -53.19 -5.31 -114.42
N ILE A 69 -52.00 -5.82 -114.09
CA ILE A 69 -51.00 -6.20 -115.09
C ILE A 69 -51.49 -7.35 -115.96
N ALA A 70 -52.18 -8.33 -115.36
CA ALA A 70 -52.76 -9.46 -116.10
C ALA A 70 -53.78 -9.02 -117.17
N ARG A 71 -54.47 -7.89 -116.96
CA ARG A 71 -55.49 -7.33 -117.86
C ARG A 71 -54.93 -6.40 -118.95
N MET A 72 -53.61 -6.20 -119.03
CA MET A 72 -53.01 -5.29 -120.02
C MET A 72 -53.38 -5.59 -121.47
N PRO A 73 -53.53 -6.85 -121.91
CA PRO A 73 -54.00 -7.16 -123.26
C PRO A 73 -55.35 -6.54 -123.65
N GLU A 74 -56.21 -6.18 -122.67
CA GLU A 74 -57.51 -5.54 -122.92
C GLU A 74 -57.37 -4.16 -123.59
N LEU A 75 -56.22 -3.48 -123.46
CA LEU A 75 -55.98 -2.16 -124.07
C LEU A 75 -56.10 -2.17 -125.60
N LEU A 76 -55.78 -3.29 -126.26
CA LEU A 76 -55.92 -3.41 -127.72
C LEU A 76 -57.38 -3.29 -128.18
N GLY A 77 -58.34 -3.64 -127.32
CA GLY A 77 -59.77 -3.47 -127.60
C GLY A 77 -60.20 -2.00 -127.69
N SER A 78 -59.40 -1.07 -127.15
CA SER A 78 -59.66 0.38 -127.25
C SER A 78 -59.21 0.99 -128.58
N VAL A 79 -58.45 0.25 -129.41
CA VAL A 79 -57.95 0.75 -130.68
C VAL A 79 -59.07 0.71 -131.73
N GLN A 80 -59.47 1.88 -132.22
CA GLN A 80 -60.44 2.03 -133.30
C GLN A 80 -59.73 2.48 -134.57
N GLY A 81 -59.96 1.77 -135.68
CA GLY A 81 -59.51 2.20 -137.01
C GLY A 81 -60.49 3.18 -137.65
N PRO A 82 -60.03 4.07 -138.54
CA PRO A 82 -60.93 4.96 -139.30
C PRO A 82 -61.89 4.13 -140.16
N SER A 83 -63.18 4.46 -140.12
CA SER A 83 -64.25 3.69 -140.78
C SER A 83 -64.36 3.91 -142.29
N GLU A 84 -63.79 5.01 -142.81
CA GLU A 84 -63.91 5.43 -144.22
C GLU A 84 -62.56 5.60 -144.94
N ALA A 85 -61.45 5.23 -144.30
CA ALA A 85 -60.13 5.33 -144.90
C ALA A 85 -59.81 4.11 -145.78
N ASP A 86 -58.90 4.29 -146.75
CA ASP A 86 -58.35 3.15 -147.47
C ASP A 86 -57.53 2.24 -146.55
N ALA A 87 -57.21 1.04 -147.04
CA ALA A 87 -56.56 0.02 -146.22
C ALA A 87 -55.18 0.45 -145.70
N ALA A 88 -54.44 1.28 -146.45
CA ALA A 88 -53.10 1.72 -146.09
C ALA A 88 -53.16 2.78 -144.98
N GLU A 89 -54.04 3.78 -145.12
CA GLU A 89 -54.27 4.80 -144.10
C GLU A 89 -54.86 4.19 -142.82
N ALA A 90 -55.87 3.32 -142.94
CA ALA A 90 -56.45 2.64 -141.78
C ALA A 90 -55.42 1.77 -141.05
N ALA A 91 -54.59 1.02 -141.78
CA ALA A 91 -53.50 0.23 -141.20
C ALA A 91 -52.46 1.14 -140.53
N GLY A 92 -52.14 2.30 -141.12
CA GLY A 92 -51.20 3.28 -140.58
C GLY A 92 -51.66 3.90 -139.26
N VAL A 93 -52.92 4.31 -139.17
CA VAL A 93 -53.51 4.88 -137.94
C VAL A 93 -53.56 3.84 -136.81
N VAL A 94 -54.02 2.62 -137.13
CA VAL A 94 -54.06 1.52 -136.15
C VAL A 94 -52.64 1.12 -135.72
N ALA A 95 -51.69 1.05 -136.66
CA ALA A 95 -50.28 0.79 -136.35
C ALA A 95 -49.72 1.81 -135.36
N ALA A 96 -49.89 3.11 -135.62
CA ALA A 96 -49.39 4.16 -134.74
C ALA A 96 -50.00 4.08 -133.32
N ARG A 97 -51.30 3.76 -133.20
CA ARG A 97 -51.93 3.61 -131.88
C ARG A 97 -51.43 2.36 -131.14
N VAL A 98 -51.27 1.24 -131.85
CA VAL A 98 -50.74 -0.01 -131.27
C VAL A 98 -49.27 0.15 -130.90
N GLU A 99 -48.47 0.90 -131.67
CA GLU A 99 -47.09 1.26 -131.32
C GLU A 99 -47.06 2.02 -129.99
N GLY A 100 -47.94 3.01 -129.79
CA GLY A 100 -48.05 3.71 -128.50
C GLY A 100 -48.43 2.80 -127.33
N LEU A 101 -49.32 1.82 -127.56
CA LEU A 101 -49.65 0.82 -126.54
C LEU A 101 -48.48 -0.15 -126.28
N ALA A 102 -47.72 -0.53 -127.31
CA ALA A 102 -46.54 -1.36 -127.20
C ALA A 102 -45.46 -0.68 -126.36
N ASP A 103 -45.21 0.61 -126.59
CA ASP A 103 -44.26 1.42 -125.82
C ASP A 103 -44.70 1.55 -124.34
N LEU A 104 -46.00 1.69 -124.08
CA LEU A 104 -46.56 1.64 -122.73
C LEU A 104 -46.34 0.27 -122.07
N GLY A 105 -46.65 -0.81 -122.79
CA GLY A 105 -46.48 -2.18 -122.29
C GLY A 105 -45.02 -2.48 -121.96
N GLU A 106 -44.08 -2.07 -122.81
CA GLU A 106 -42.64 -2.22 -122.59
C GLU A 106 -42.17 -1.41 -121.37
N SER A 107 -42.71 -0.19 -121.19
CA SER A 107 -42.44 0.64 -120.01
C SER A 107 -42.94 -0.02 -118.72
N VAL A 108 -44.14 -0.60 -118.74
CA VAL A 108 -44.70 -1.35 -117.60
C VAL A 108 -43.85 -2.59 -117.31
N ALA A 109 -43.54 -3.41 -118.31
CA ALA A 109 -42.74 -4.63 -118.14
C ALA A 109 -41.32 -4.33 -117.63
N GLY A 110 -40.67 -3.30 -118.18
CA GLY A 110 -39.37 -2.85 -117.72
C GLY A 110 -39.41 -2.39 -116.26
N LEU A 111 -40.44 -1.64 -115.87
CA LEU A 111 -40.59 -1.18 -114.50
C LEU A 111 -40.90 -2.32 -113.52
N VAL A 112 -41.75 -3.27 -113.90
CA VAL A 112 -41.98 -4.50 -113.13
C VAL A 112 -40.65 -5.23 -112.91
N GLY A 113 -39.89 -5.52 -113.97
CA GLY A 113 -38.63 -6.27 -113.87
C GLY A 113 -37.56 -5.57 -113.00
N GLN A 114 -37.57 -4.23 -112.97
CA GLN A 114 -36.64 -3.45 -112.16
C GLN A 114 -37.09 -3.29 -110.70
N ARG A 115 -38.39 -3.07 -110.46
CA ARG A 115 -38.90 -2.55 -109.19
C ARG A 115 -39.73 -3.59 -108.42
N TRP A 116 -40.35 -4.59 -109.05
CA TRP A 116 -41.31 -5.47 -108.38
C TRP A 116 -40.71 -6.28 -107.21
N ASN A 117 -39.48 -6.79 -107.35
CA ASN A 117 -38.80 -7.50 -106.26
C ASN A 117 -38.29 -6.57 -105.15
N GLN A 118 -38.34 -5.26 -105.36
CA GLN A 118 -37.93 -4.24 -104.41
C GLN A 118 -39.13 -3.63 -103.68
N ILE A 119 -40.36 -4.07 -103.98
CA ILE A 119 -41.57 -3.61 -103.30
C ILE A 119 -42.16 -4.68 -102.43
N ASP A 120 -42.79 -4.21 -101.37
CA ASP A 120 -43.72 -5.00 -100.60
C ASP A 120 -44.96 -5.20 -101.48
N ALA A 121 -44.96 -6.30 -102.24
CA ALA A 121 -46.01 -6.60 -103.19
C ALA A 121 -47.38 -6.74 -102.50
N ALA A 122 -47.42 -7.29 -101.28
CA ALA A 122 -48.66 -7.43 -100.52
C ALA A 122 -49.22 -6.05 -100.14
N TYR A 123 -48.38 -5.18 -99.58
CA TYR A 123 -48.77 -3.82 -99.22
C TYR A 123 -49.14 -2.97 -100.44
N PHE A 124 -48.38 -3.09 -101.54
CA PHE A 124 -48.68 -2.41 -102.80
C PHE A 124 -50.02 -2.85 -103.39
N LEU A 125 -50.34 -4.15 -103.36
CA LEU A 125 -51.61 -4.65 -103.87
C LEU A 125 -52.79 -4.21 -103.00
N ALA A 126 -52.61 -4.08 -101.68
CA ALA A 126 -53.65 -3.62 -100.77
C ALA A 126 -53.93 -2.11 -100.84
N GLU A 127 -52.88 -1.28 -100.89
CA GLU A 127 -52.97 0.18 -100.66
C GLU A 127 -52.71 1.05 -101.90
N SER A 128 -52.46 0.45 -103.08
CA SER A 128 -52.20 1.22 -104.30
C SER A 128 -53.45 1.96 -104.79
N ALA A 129 -53.33 3.28 -104.97
CA ALA A 129 -54.40 4.14 -105.46
C ALA A 129 -54.75 3.93 -106.95
N ALA A 130 -53.98 3.12 -107.69
CA ALA A 130 -54.16 2.89 -109.13
C ALA A 130 -55.41 2.04 -109.50
N GLY A 131 -56.44 2.03 -108.64
CA GLY A 131 -57.70 1.31 -108.81
C GLY A 131 -57.66 -0.10 -108.22
N GLY A 132 -58.67 -0.44 -107.42
CA GLY A 132 -58.88 -1.80 -106.90
C GLY A 132 -59.33 -2.79 -107.97
N ALA A 133 -59.21 -4.08 -107.68
CA ALA A 133 -59.67 -5.19 -108.51
C ALA A 133 -61.12 -4.95 -109.00
N GLY A 134 -61.30 -4.52 -110.25
CA GLY A 134 -62.63 -4.31 -110.86
C GLY A 134 -62.80 -3.06 -111.73
N GLY A 135 -61.88 -2.09 -111.70
CA GLY A 135 -61.94 -0.92 -112.59
C GLY A 135 -61.74 -1.27 -114.07
N ALA A 136 -62.31 -0.48 -114.99
CA ALA A 136 -61.94 -0.54 -116.40
C ALA A 136 -60.46 -0.15 -116.54
N VAL A 137 -59.72 -0.93 -117.31
CA VAL A 137 -58.28 -0.72 -117.48
C VAL A 137 -58.07 0.12 -118.73
N ASP A 138 -57.56 1.34 -118.55
CA ASP A 138 -57.15 2.22 -119.64
C ASP A 138 -55.67 2.60 -119.51
N GLU A 139 -55.17 3.39 -120.47
CA GLU A 139 -53.78 3.87 -120.48
C GLU A 139 -53.44 4.70 -119.23
N ARG A 140 -54.41 5.45 -118.67
CA ARG A 140 -54.24 6.26 -117.47
C ARG A 140 -54.07 5.40 -116.23
N THR A 141 -54.76 4.26 -116.15
CA THR A 141 -54.60 3.27 -115.07
C THR A 141 -53.15 2.80 -115.00
N TYR A 142 -52.52 2.44 -116.13
CA TYR A 142 -51.12 1.99 -116.13
C TYR A 142 -50.12 3.12 -115.89
N GLN A 143 -50.39 4.33 -116.39
CA GLN A 143 -49.56 5.49 -116.04
C GLN A 143 -49.59 5.77 -114.53
N THR A 144 -50.76 5.69 -113.90
CA THR A 144 -50.92 5.85 -112.44
C THR A 144 -50.23 4.71 -111.71
N TRP A 145 -50.43 3.47 -112.14
CA TRP A 145 -49.76 2.28 -111.60
C TRP A 145 -48.24 2.40 -111.65
N MET A 146 -47.67 2.85 -112.78
CA MET A 146 -46.24 3.08 -112.93
C MET A 146 -45.70 4.20 -112.03
N GLN A 147 -46.51 5.20 -111.70
CA GLN A 147 -46.13 6.23 -110.74
C GLN A 147 -46.18 5.71 -109.30
N GLU A 148 -47.25 5.00 -108.94
CA GLU A 148 -47.40 4.39 -107.61
C GLU A 148 -46.30 3.38 -107.35
N ILE A 149 -46.00 2.48 -108.29
CA ILE A 149 -44.91 1.51 -108.16
C ILE A 149 -43.51 2.14 -108.20
N ARG A 150 -43.37 3.47 -108.30
CA ARG A 150 -42.09 4.16 -108.07
C ARG A 150 -42.03 4.84 -106.71
N ARG A 151 -43.15 4.96 -106.00
CA ARG A 151 -43.19 5.59 -104.68
C ARG A 151 -42.45 4.74 -103.67
N GLU A 152 -41.51 5.35 -102.96
CA GLU A 152 -40.75 4.72 -101.88
C GLU A 152 -41.63 4.10 -100.79
N ALA A 153 -42.86 4.60 -100.62
CA ALA A 153 -43.86 4.08 -99.69
C ALA A 153 -44.12 2.56 -99.85
N TYR A 154 -43.95 2.04 -101.06
CA TYR A 154 -44.15 0.61 -101.34
C TYR A 154 -42.86 -0.20 -101.39
N THR A 155 -41.68 0.42 -101.23
CA THR A 155 -40.41 -0.33 -101.21
C THR A 155 -40.42 -1.31 -100.03
N SER A 156 -40.04 -2.57 -100.27
CA SER A 156 -39.84 -3.58 -99.23
C SER A 156 -38.91 -3.05 -98.15
N LEU A 157 -39.17 -3.43 -96.90
CA LEU A 157 -38.25 -3.12 -95.83
C LEU A 157 -36.94 -3.88 -96.02
N ALA A 158 -35.81 -3.21 -95.76
CA ALA A 158 -34.52 -3.88 -95.72
C ALA A 158 -34.54 -4.92 -94.60
N ALA A 159 -34.09 -6.15 -94.89
CA ALA A 159 -34.00 -7.21 -93.88
C ALA A 159 -33.02 -6.82 -92.76
N GLU A 160 -32.00 -6.02 -93.07
CA GLU A 160 -31.02 -5.48 -92.11
C GLU A 160 -31.64 -4.45 -91.17
N ALA A 161 -32.79 -3.85 -91.52
CA ALA A 161 -33.51 -2.90 -90.69
C ALA A 161 -34.52 -3.56 -89.75
N ASP A 162 -34.71 -4.89 -89.83
CA ASP A 162 -35.51 -5.66 -88.89
C ASP A 162 -34.83 -5.62 -87.51
N PRO A 163 -35.44 -4.99 -86.49
CA PRO A 163 -34.83 -4.85 -85.16
C PRO A 163 -34.56 -6.20 -84.48
N ARG A 164 -35.20 -7.29 -84.92
CA ARG A 164 -35.02 -8.64 -84.35
C ARG A 164 -33.70 -9.28 -84.75
N ARG A 165 -33.09 -8.90 -85.88
CA ARG A 165 -31.87 -9.55 -86.41
C ARG A 165 -30.63 -9.35 -85.53
N SER A 166 -30.52 -8.21 -84.87
CA SER A 166 -29.44 -7.93 -83.92
C SER A 166 -29.89 -8.05 -82.47
N TRP A 167 -31.02 -8.72 -82.22
CA TRP A 167 -31.65 -8.79 -80.92
C TRP A 167 -31.16 -10.01 -80.13
N ASP A 168 -30.67 -9.79 -78.91
CA ASP A 168 -30.11 -10.84 -78.06
C ASP A 168 -31.03 -11.24 -76.88
N VAL A 169 -32.30 -10.86 -76.94
CA VAL A 169 -33.24 -11.02 -75.84
C VAL A 169 -33.49 -12.47 -75.44
N GLU A 170 -33.56 -13.41 -76.39
CA GLU A 170 -33.74 -14.84 -76.07
C GLU A 170 -32.58 -15.38 -75.21
N ARG A 171 -31.36 -15.00 -75.57
CA ARG A 171 -30.16 -15.35 -74.80
C ARG A 171 -30.18 -14.74 -73.40
N ARG A 172 -30.53 -13.45 -73.29
CA ARG A 172 -30.66 -12.75 -72.00
C ARG A 172 -31.72 -13.40 -71.11
N LEU A 173 -32.90 -13.70 -71.65
CA LEU A 173 -33.98 -14.36 -70.91
C LEU A 173 -33.59 -15.77 -70.45
N THR A 174 -32.84 -16.53 -71.26
CA THR A 174 -32.33 -17.86 -70.88
C THR A 174 -31.38 -17.76 -69.69
N GLN A 175 -30.38 -16.87 -69.77
CA GLN A 175 -29.42 -16.63 -68.68
C GLN A 175 -30.11 -16.16 -67.38
N MET A 176 -31.12 -15.31 -67.52
CA MET A 176 -31.92 -14.85 -66.38
C MET A 176 -32.76 -15.97 -65.77
N GLY A 177 -33.27 -16.91 -66.59
CA GLY A 177 -33.99 -18.08 -66.09
C GLY A 177 -33.12 -18.99 -65.22
N GLU A 178 -31.89 -19.25 -65.64
CA GLU A 178 -30.91 -20.00 -64.85
C GLU A 178 -30.60 -19.28 -63.52
N SER A 179 -30.38 -17.96 -63.59
CA SER A 179 -30.05 -17.13 -62.42
C SER A 179 -31.20 -17.03 -61.41
N ILE A 180 -32.43 -16.84 -61.88
CA ILE A 180 -33.64 -16.83 -61.05
C ILE A 180 -33.90 -18.23 -60.45
N GLY A 181 -33.65 -19.30 -61.21
CA GLY A 181 -33.77 -20.68 -60.73
C GLY A 181 -32.79 -20.99 -59.60
N ALA A 182 -31.52 -20.63 -59.76
CA ALA A 182 -30.51 -20.78 -58.71
C ALA A 182 -30.88 -20.00 -57.42
N LEU A 183 -31.44 -18.80 -57.56
CA LEU A 183 -31.91 -18.00 -56.42
C LEU A 183 -33.10 -18.65 -55.70
N ALA A 184 -33.98 -19.35 -56.43
CA ALA A 184 -35.14 -20.05 -55.86
C ALA A 184 -34.77 -21.32 -55.09
N GLU A 185 -33.72 -22.03 -55.52
CA GLU A 185 -33.21 -23.23 -54.85
C GLU A 185 -32.35 -22.90 -53.62
N ALA A 186 -31.73 -21.72 -53.62
CA ALA A 186 -30.97 -21.24 -52.48
C ALA A 186 -31.88 -20.95 -51.28
N GLN A 187 -31.50 -21.43 -50.10
CA GLN A 187 -32.16 -21.12 -48.82
C GLN A 187 -31.81 -19.69 -48.38
N THR A 188 -32.28 -18.71 -49.15
CA THR A 188 -32.04 -17.28 -48.91
C THR A 188 -33.18 -16.66 -48.09
N PRO A 189 -32.93 -15.55 -47.38
CA PRO A 189 -33.99 -14.79 -46.70
C PRO A 189 -34.85 -13.93 -47.64
N ILE A 190 -34.70 -14.06 -48.97
CA ILE A 190 -35.55 -13.35 -49.93
C ILE A 190 -36.96 -13.95 -49.88
N ASP A 191 -37.98 -13.09 -49.90
CA ASP A 191 -39.38 -13.53 -49.92
C ASP A 191 -39.63 -14.42 -51.16
N PRO A 192 -40.07 -15.69 -50.99
CA PRO A 192 -40.40 -16.58 -52.11
C PRO A 192 -41.40 -15.96 -53.10
N ALA A 193 -42.27 -15.04 -52.65
CA ALA A 193 -43.21 -14.33 -53.52
C ALA A 193 -42.52 -13.40 -54.53
N ASP A 194 -41.40 -12.78 -54.17
CA ASP A 194 -40.64 -11.91 -55.06
C ASP A 194 -39.92 -12.72 -56.16
N VAL A 195 -39.37 -13.89 -55.81
CA VAL A 195 -38.77 -14.82 -56.76
C VAL A 195 -39.84 -15.38 -57.72
N ALA A 196 -41.00 -15.78 -57.17
CA ALA A 196 -42.14 -16.24 -57.97
C ALA A 196 -42.66 -15.16 -58.95
N ARG A 197 -42.62 -13.89 -58.55
CA ARG A 197 -42.97 -12.75 -59.41
C ARG A 197 -41.99 -12.63 -60.59
N LEU A 198 -40.68 -12.75 -60.35
CA LEU A 198 -39.68 -12.73 -61.44
C LEU A 198 -39.85 -13.92 -62.39
N GLN A 199 -40.11 -15.12 -61.88
CA GLN A 199 -40.40 -16.30 -62.71
C GLN A 199 -41.64 -16.11 -63.59
N THR A 200 -42.69 -15.50 -63.04
CA THR A 200 -43.92 -15.19 -63.78
C THR A 200 -43.68 -14.18 -64.90
N GLU A 201 -42.93 -13.11 -64.63
CA GLU A 201 -42.60 -12.10 -65.64
C GLU A 201 -41.66 -12.67 -66.72
N LEU A 202 -40.68 -13.50 -66.36
CA LEU A 202 -39.84 -14.24 -67.30
C LEU A 202 -40.67 -15.10 -68.25
N ALA A 203 -41.64 -15.87 -67.73
CA ALA A 203 -42.55 -16.67 -68.54
C ALA A 203 -43.46 -15.82 -69.44
N SER A 204 -43.85 -14.61 -68.99
CA SER A 204 -44.58 -13.66 -69.84
C SER A 204 -43.71 -13.12 -70.97
N LEU A 205 -42.44 -12.81 -70.71
CA LEU A 205 -41.51 -12.27 -71.69
C LEU A 205 -41.16 -13.28 -72.78
N ASN A 206 -40.90 -14.54 -72.40
CA ASN A 206 -40.66 -15.63 -73.35
C ASN A 206 -41.84 -15.82 -74.32
N ARG A 207 -43.09 -15.72 -73.84
CA ARG A 207 -44.28 -15.75 -74.71
C ARG A 207 -44.31 -14.55 -75.68
N GLY A 208 -44.07 -13.34 -75.17
CA GLY A 208 -44.07 -12.13 -76.01
C GLY A 208 -43.01 -12.16 -77.11
N VAL A 209 -41.84 -12.75 -76.85
CA VAL A 209 -40.79 -12.95 -77.87
C VAL A 209 -41.26 -13.92 -78.94
N ALA A 210 -41.87 -15.05 -78.55
CA ALA A 210 -42.43 -16.01 -79.49
C ALA A 210 -43.52 -15.40 -80.38
N ASP A 211 -44.43 -14.61 -79.79
CA ASP A 211 -45.49 -13.90 -80.51
C ASP A 211 -44.89 -12.88 -81.52
N LEU A 212 -43.90 -12.10 -81.11
CA LEU A 212 -43.23 -11.11 -81.97
C LEU A 212 -42.43 -11.75 -83.12
N ASN A 213 -41.83 -12.92 -82.89
CA ASN A 213 -41.11 -13.67 -83.92
C ASN A 213 -42.04 -14.32 -84.95
N ALA A 214 -43.32 -14.54 -84.59
CA ALA A 214 -44.30 -15.12 -85.51
C ALA A 214 -44.78 -14.12 -86.60
N GLU A 215 -44.66 -12.81 -86.37
CA GLU A 215 -45.09 -11.79 -87.34
C GLU A 215 -44.08 -11.54 -88.46
N SER A 216 -44.56 -11.24 -89.66
CA SER A 216 -43.74 -10.93 -90.83
C SER A 216 -43.10 -9.52 -90.76
N TRP A 217 -41.89 -9.36 -91.32
CA TRP A 217 -41.25 -8.05 -91.48
C TRP A 217 -41.64 -7.43 -92.82
N ASP A 218 -42.76 -6.72 -92.81
CA ASP A 218 -43.34 -6.06 -93.98
C ASP A 218 -43.90 -4.69 -93.59
N ARG A 219 -44.37 -3.90 -94.56
CA ARG A 219 -44.88 -2.54 -94.32
C ARG A 219 -46.14 -2.50 -93.46
N THR A 220 -46.94 -3.57 -93.49
CA THR A 220 -48.16 -3.68 -92.68
C THR A 220 -47.81 -3.81 -91.20
N HIS A 221 -46.79 -4.60 -90.89
CA HIS A 221 -46.42 -4.94 -89.52
C HIS A 221 -45.20 -4.17 -89.01
N GLU A 222 -44.58 -3.29 -89.80
CA GLU A 222 -43.36 -2.54 -89.43
C GLU A 222 -43.49 -1.87 -88.05
N ALA A 223 -44.56 -1.09 -87.86
CA ALA A 223 -44.79 -0.34 -86.63
C ALA A 223 -44.98 -1.27 -85.43
N TRP A 224 -45.71 -2.38 -85.63
CA TRP A 224 -45.95 -3.37 -84.58
C TRP A 224 -44.67 -4.11 -84.20
N VAL A 225 -43.87 -4.57 -85.17
CA VAL A 225 -42.60 -5.26 -84.92
C VAL A 225 -41.59 -4.34 -84.23
N ARG A 226 -41.45 -3.07 -84.69
CA ARG A 226 -40.57 -2.09 -84.05
C ARG A 226 -41.01 -1.76 -82.62
N GLN A 227 -42.29 -1.52 -82.41
CA GLN A 227 -42.84 -1.21 -81.09
C GLN A 227 -42.75 -2.41 -80.15
N GLY A 228 -43.04 -3.62 -80.64
CA GLY A 228 -42.94 -4.88 -79.92
C GLY A 228 -41.52 -5.18 -79.47
N ALA A 229 -40.54 -5.09 -80.37
CA ALA A 229 -39.13 -5.30 -80.06
C ALA A 229 -38.63 -4.32 -79.00
N ALA A 230 -38.92 -3.02 -79.18
CA ALA A 230 -38.55 -1.99 -78.20
C ALA A 230 -39.27 -2.17 -76.85
N SER A 231 -40.52 -2.66 -76.85
CA SER A 231 -41.27 -2.95 -75.63
C SER A 231 -40.71 -4.14 -74.87
N LEU A 232 -40.40 -5.23 -75.57
CA LEU A 232 -39.82 -6.43 -74.98
C LEU A 232 -38.41 -6.16 -74.45
N ASP A 233 -37.58 -5.41 -75.16
CA ASP A 233 -36.25 -5.01 -74.67
C ASP A 233 -36.32 -4.17 -73.37
N ARG A 234 -37.26 -3.21 -73.30
CA ARG A 234 -37.52 -2.46 -72.05
C ARG A 234 -37.96 -3.37 -70.91
N ARG A 235 -38.84 -4.35 -71.17
CA ARG A 235 -39.33 -5.28 -70.14
C ARG A 235 -38.26 -6.28 -69.70
N VAL A 236 -37.44 -6.80 -70.61
CA VAL A 236 -36.28 -7.65 -70.28
C VAL A 236 -35.32 -6.87 -69.39
N THR A 237 -35.03 -5.62 -69.74
CA THR A 237 -34.20 -4.73 -68.91
C THR A 237 -34.85 -4.47 -67.55
N ALA A 238 -36.17 -4.31 -67.47
CA ALA A 238 -36.87 -4.18 -66.20
C ALA A 238 -36.80 -5.46 -65.34
N LEU A 239 -36.94 -6.64 -65.95
CA LEU A 239 -36.78 -7.92 -65.25
C LEU A 239 -35.35 -8.09 -64.74
N GLN A 240 -34.34 -7.70 -65.54
CA GLN A 240 -32.93 -7.73 -65.15
C GLN A 240 -32.67 -6.80 -63.97
N ASN A 241 -33.15 -5.55 -64.04
CA ASN A 241 -33.07 -4.62 -62.93
C ASN A 241 -33.79 -5.14 -61.67
N GLY A 242 -34.92 -5.85 -61.83
CA GLY A 242 -35.63 -6.48 -60.72
C GLY A 242 -34.84 -7.61 -60.07
N PHE A 243 -34.18 -8.45 -60.87
CA PHE A 243 -33.27 -9.49 -60.39
C PHE A 243 -32.04 -8.89 -59.69
N ASP A 244 -31.40 -7.89 -60.31
CA ASP A 244 -30.25 -7.17 -59.76
C ASP A 244 -30.61 -6.47 -58.44
N ALA A 245 -31.84 -5.94 -58.31
CA ALA A 245 -32.31 -5.36 -57.07
C ALA A 245 -32.46 -6.40 -55.95
N LEU A 246 -32.99 -7.60 -56.24
CA LEU A 246 -33.12 -8.67 -55.24
C LEU A 246 -31.75 -9.24 -54.84
N THR A 247 -30.86 -9.48 -55.78
CA THR A 247 -29.50 -9.95 -55.48
C THR A 247 -28.69 -8.89 -54.74
N GLY A 248 -28.86 -7.61 -55.09
CA GLY A 248 -28.31 -6.47 -54.36
C GLY A 248 -28.85 -6.37 -52.93
N GLN A 249 -30.14 -6.65 -52.70
CA GLN A 249 -30.71 -6.72 -51.35
C GLN A 249 -30.12 -7.87 -50.53
N LEU A 250 -29.97 -9.05 -51.13
CA LEU A 250 -29.34 -10.21 -50.49
C LEU A 250 -27.87 -9.95 -50.16
N GLN A 251 -27.11 -9.35 -51.09
CA GLN A 251 -25.73 -8.93 -50.86
C GLN A 251 -25.65 -7.91 -49.72
N ALA A 252 -26.53 -6.91 -49.70
CA ALA A 252 -26.56 -5.92 -48.63
C ALA A 252 -26.97 -6.53 -47.28
N GLN A 253 -27.88 -7.51 -47.26
CA GLN A 253 -28.21 -8.27 -46.05
C GLN A 253 -27.03 -9.10 -45.58
N TRP A 254 -26.35 -9.80 -46.49
CA TRP A 254 -25.14 -10.57 -46.23
C TRP A 254 -24.04 -9.71 -45.61
N GLU A 255 -23.73 -8.58 -46.23
CA GLU A 255 -22.72 -7.63 -45.73
C GLU A 255 -23.09 -7.08 -44.36
N ARG A 256 -24.38 -6.73 -44.14
CA ARG A 256 -24.86 -6.27 -42.84
C ARG A 256 -24.73 -7.34 -41.76
N GLU A 257 -25.17 -8.56 -42.03
CA GLU A 257 -25.16 -9.65 -41.04
C GLU A 257 -23.75 -10.15 -40.74
N THR A 258 -22.91 -10.35 -41.77
CA THR A 258 -21.50 -10.69 -41.56
C THR A 258 -20.75 -9.59 -40.82
N SER A 259 -21.02 -8.31 -41.14
CA SER A 259 -20.47 -7.17 -40.39
C SER A 259 -20.98 -7.13 -38.95
N ARG A 260 -22.28 -7.37 -38.73
CA ARG A 260 -22.89 -7.42 -37.39
C ARG A 260 -22.26 -8.52 -36.54
N LEU A 261 -22.12 -9.73 -37.09
CA LEU A 261 -21.47 -10.85 -36.43
C LEU A 261 -20.00 -10.52 -36.13
N ALA A 262 -19.23 -10.07 -37.12
CA ALA A 262 -17.81 -9.71 -36.95
C ALA A 262 -17.60 -8.64 -35.87
N GLN A 263 -18.49 -7.63 -35.81
CA GLN A 263 -18.44 -6.56 -34.80
C GLN A 263 -18.92 -7.01 -33.41
N ARG A 264 -19.74 -8.07 -33.33
CA ARG A 264 -20.27 -8.60 -32.06
C ARG A 264 -19.20 -9.41 -31.33
N SER A 265 -18.33 -8.71 -30.62
CA SER A 265 -17.21 -9.31 -29.88
C SER A 265 -17.60 -9.93 -28.54
N ARG A 266 -18.86 -9.79 -28.10
CA ARG A 266 -19.38 -10.28 -26.83
C ARG A 266 -20.78 -10.87 -26.94
N ILE A 267 -21.04 -11.89 -26.14
CA ILE A 267 -22.36 -12.48 -25.87
C ILE A 267 -22.69 -12.37 -24.37
N GLU A 268 -23.95 -12.59 -23.98
CA GLU A 268 -24.40 -12.53 -22.58
C GLU A 268 -23.98 -13.82 -21.83
N VAL A 269 -22.71 -13.90 -21.46
CA VAL A 269 -22.13 -14.97 -20.63
C VAL A 269 -21.16 -14.37 -19.62
N GLY A 270 -21.07 -14.99 -18.45
CA GLY A 270 -20.25 -14.54 -17.31
C GLY A 270 -18.78 -14.97 -17.35
N SER A 271 -18.32 -15.67 -18.40
CA SER A 271 -16.94 -16.17 -18.51
C SER A 271 -16.17 -15.59 -19.70
N GLU A 272 -14.94 -15.13 -19.47
CA GLU A 272 -14.06 -14.63 -20.55
C GLU A 272 -13.60 -15.76 -21.47
N THR A 273 -13.44 -16.99 -20.94
CA THR A 273 -13.13 -18.16 -21.77
C THR A 273 -14.24 -18.44 -22.78
N LEU A 274 -15.52 -18.27 -22.39
CA LEU A 274 -16.64 -18.37 -23.33
C LEU A 274 -16.67 -17.22 -24.34
N GLN A 275 -16.30 -16.00 -23.94
CA GLN A 275 -16.18 -14.87 -24.88
C GLN A 275 -15.10 -15.13 -25.93
N GLU A 276 -13.97 -15.70 -25.54
CA GLU A 276 -12.89 -16.08 -26.47
C GLU A 276 -13.30 -17.24 -27.39
N ALA A 277 -14.00 -18.24 -26.85
CA ALA A 277 -14.56 -19.34 -27.64
C ALA A 277 -15.60 -18.83 -28.67
N TRP A 278 -16.44 -17.87 -28.28
CA TRP A 278 -17.36 -17.17 -29.18
C TRP A 278 -16.59 -16.49 -30.32
N ARG A 279 -15.62 -15.62 -30.00
CA ARG A 279 -14.82 -14.90 -31.02
C ARG A 279 -14.17 -15.87 -32.01
N THR A 280 -13.48 -16.89 -31.49
CA THR A 280 -12.75 -17.87 -32.30
C THR A 280 -13.68 -18.66 -33.22
N ARG A 281 -14.74 -19.28 -32.68
CA ARG A 281 -15.64 -20.14 -33.46
C ARG A 281 -16.56 -19.34 -34.39
N ARG A 282 -16.94 -18.12 -34.00
CA ARG A 282 -17.65 -17.18 -34.89
C ARG A 282 -16.80 -16.82 -36.10
N ASP A 283 -15.52 -16.54 -35.90
CA ASP A 283 -14.61 -16.20 -37.01
C ASP A 283 -14.40 -17.41 -37.93
N GLU A 284 -14.36 -18.63 -37.39
CA GLU A 284 -14.39 -19.87 -38.19
C GLU A 284 -15.69 -19.99 -39.02
N LEU A 285 -16.86 -19.66 -38.45
CA LEU A 285 -18.12 -19.62 -39.19
C LEU A 285 -18.08 -18.60 -40.33
N LEU A 286 -17.62 -17.37 -40.06
CA LEU A 286 -17.48 -16.32 -41.08
C LEU A 286 -16.49 -16.71 -42.18
N ALA A 287 -15.43 -17.46 -41.86
CA ALA A 287 -14.49 -17.97 -42.86
C ALA A 287 -15.07 -19.14 -43.68
N ARG A 288 -15.96 -19.94 -43.10
CA ARG A 288 -16.60 -21.10 -43.74
C ARG A 288 -17.73 -20.69 -44.68
N TYR A 289 -18.58 -19.77 -44.25
CA TYR A 289 -19.71 -19.27 -45.03
C TYR A 289 -19.29 -18.00 -45.76
N THR A 290 -18.99 -18.11 -47.06
CA THR A 290 -18.42 -17.01 -47.86
C THR A 290 -19.35 -16.45 -48.94
N ALA A 291 -20.57 -16.99 -49.05
CA ALA A 291 -21.50 -16.69 -50.13
C ALA A 291 -22.88 -16.24 -49.61
N PRO A 292 -23.50 -15.19 -50.19
CA PRO A 292 -24.79 -14.64 -49.73
C PRO A 292 -25.93 -15.65 -49.66
N GLU A 293 -25.95 -16.65 -50.55
CA GLU A 293 -26.95 -17.71 -50.58
C GLU A 293 -26.93 -18.63 -49.33
N ARG A 294 -25.89 -18.52 -48.49
CA ARG A 294 -25.76 -19.28 -47.23
C ARG A 294 -26.10 -18.46 -45.98
N LEU A 295 -26.67 -17.27 -46.13
CA LEU A 295 -26.95 -16.36 -45.02
C LEU A 295 -27.78 -17.00 -43.89
N THR A 296 -28.83 -17.75 -44.22
CA THR A 296 -29.66 -18.44 -43.22
C THR A 296 -28.85 -19.49 -42.45
N ALA A 297 -28.08 -20.33 -43.15
CA ALA A 297 -27.23 -21.34 -42.51
C ALA A 297 -26.14 -20.74 -41.62
N LEU A 298 -25.55 -19.60 -42.01
CA LEU A 298 -24.61 -18.86 -41.16
C LEU A 298 -25.29 -18.35 -39.89
N THR A 299 -26.49 -17.78 -40.02
CA THR A 299 -27.25 -17.23 -38.88
C THR A 299 -27.63 -18.35 -37.90
N ASP A 300 -28.19 -19.45 -38.41
CA ASP A 300 -28.58 -20.61 -37.60
C ASP A 300 -27.37 -21.23 -36.87
N ALA A 301 -26.22 -21.33 -37.53
CA ALA A 301 -24.99 -21.84 -36.91
C ALA A 301 -24.42 -20.89 -35.85
N ALA A 302 -24.50 -19.57 -36.06
CA ALA A 302 -24.09 -18.57 -35.09
C ALA A 302 -25.00 -18.57 -33.85
N ASP A 303 -26.31 -18.69 -34.03
CA ASP A 303 -27.28 -18.77 -32.94
C ASP A 303 -27.12 -20.07 -32.15
N ALA A 304 -26.92 -21.22 -32.82
CA ALA A 304 -26.63 -22.49 -32.16
C ALA A 304 -25.32 -22.47 -31.36
N LEU A 305 -24.29 -21.77 -31.87
CA LEU A 305 -23.05 -21.53 -31.14
C LEU A 305 -23.30 -20.70 -29.88
N GLU A 306 -24.03 -19.58 -29.99
CA GLU A 306 -24.35 -18.73 -28.83
C GLU A 306 -25.15 -19.50 -27.77
N ASP A 307 -26.18 -20.23 -28.17
CA ASP A 307 -27.02 -21.02 -27.26
C ASP A 307 -26.23 -22.11 -26.54
N GLY A 308 -25.32 -22.81 -27.23
CA GLY A 308 -24.47 -23.81 -26.59
C GLY A 308 -23.48 -23.20 -25.60
N LEU A 309 -22.92 -22.02 -25.89
CA LEU A 309 -22.04 -21.32 -24.96
C LEU A 309 -22.81 -20.82 -23.73
N ARG A 310 -24.03 -20.29 -23.90
CA ARG A 310 -24.91 -19.91 -22.79
C ARG A 310 -25.30 -21.11 -21.91
N ARG A 311 -25.53 -22.28 -22.51
CA ARG A 311 -25.78 -23.52 -21.74
C ARG A 311 -24.57 -23.96 -20.93
N ILE A 312 -23.34 -23.80 -21.44
CA ILE A 312 -22.13 -24.04 -20.66
C ILE A 312 -22.06 -23.08 -19.48
N ASP A 313 -22.30 -21.78 -19.72
CA ASP A 313 -22.26 -20.74 -18.68
C ASP A 313 -23.26 -21.01 -17.55
N ALA A 314 -24.48 -21.41 -17.92
CA ALA A 314 -25.55 -21.73 -16.97
C ALA A 314 -25.34 -23.07 -16.23
N ALA A 315 -24.58 -23.99 -16.81
CA ALA A 315 -24.28 -25.27 -16.18
C ALA A 315 -23.18 -25.16 -15.13
N VAL A 316 -22.12 -24.41 -15.41
CA VAL A 316 -21.03 -24.23 -14.44
C VAL A 316 -21.54 -23.37 -13.29
N PRO A 317 -21.49 -23.84 -12.02
CA PRO A 317 -22.02 -23.12 -10.88
C PRO A 317 -21.51 -21.68 -10.82
N GLU A 318 -22.43 -20.74 -10.60
CA GLU A 318 -22.06 -19.37 -10.26
C GLU A 318 -21.32 -19.38 -8.92
N VAL A 319 -20.28 -18.58 -8.83
CA VAL A 319 -19.47 -18.48 -7.62
C VAL A 319 -20.04 -17.38 -6.73
N GLU A 320 -20.49 -17.76 -5.55
CA GLU A 320 -20.88 -16.80 -4.50
C GLU A 320 -19.83 -16.80 -3.40
N VAL A 321 -19.38 -15.62 -2.99
CA VAL A 321 -18.45 -15.50 -1.86
C VAL A 321 -19.18 -15.95 -0.58
N PRO A 322 -18.64 -16.94 0.19
CA PRO A 322 -19.26 -17.37 1.44
C PRO A 322 -19.49 -16.23 2.42
N ARG A 323 -20.66 -16.23 3.07
CA ARG A 323 -21.03 -15.20 4.07
C ARG A 323 -20.23 -15.36 5.36
N ASP A 324 -20.04 -16.60 5.80
CA ASP A 324 -19.32 -16.96 7.02
C ASP A 324 -17.82 -17.06 6.74
N ARG A 325 -17.20 -15.92 6.42
CA ARG A 325 -15.76 -15.82 6.13
C ARG A 325 -15.01 -15.05 7.22
N PRO A 326 -13.69 -15.20 7.34
CA PRO A 326 -12.90 -14.42 8.27
C PRO A 326 -12.99 -12.92 7.95
N GLY A 327 -12.98 -12.06 8.98
CA GLY A 327 -13.06 -10.61 8.82
C GLY A 327 -11.80 -10.00 8.20
N GLY A 328 -10.63 -10.63 8.37
CA GLY A 328 -9.36 -10.20 7.80
C GLY A 328 -9.08 -10.64 6.35
N VAL A 329 -10.00 -11.36 5.71
CA VAL A 329 -9.83 -11.83 4.32
C VAL A 329 -10.16 -10.73 3.31
N ASP A 330 -9.29 -10.56 2.31
CA ASP A 330 -9.55 -9.72 1.14
C ASP A 330 -10.65 -10.37 0.27
N VAL A 331 -11.83 -9.76 0.30
CA VAL A 331 -13.03 -10.25 -0.41
C VAL A 331 -12.81 -10.26 -1.91
N ASP A 332 -12.14 -9.25 -2.46
CA ASP A 332 -11.90 -9.12 -3.90
C ASP A 332 -10.84 -10.14 -4.37
N ALA A 333 -9.90 -10.51 -3.50
CA ALA A 333 -8.96 -11.60 -3.77
C ALA A 333 -9.65 -12.98 -3.73
N LEU A 334 -10.57 -13.19 -2.77
CA LEU A 334 -11.37 -14.41 -2.70
C LEU A 334 -12.26 -14.56 -3.93
N GLU A 335 -12.99 -13.51 -4.31
CA GLU A 335 -13.85 -13.47 -5.50
C GLU A 335 -13.05 -13.80 -6.77
N ARG A 336 -11.90 -13.15 -6.99
CA ARG A 336 -11.02 -13.47 -8.13
C ARG A 336 -10.50 -14.90 -8.13
N ALA A 337 -10.17 -15.46 -6.97
CA ALA A 337 -9.74 -16.86 -6.86
C ALA A 337 -10.88 -17.83 -7.20
N LEU A 338 -12.09 -17.53 -6.74
CA LEU A 338 -13.31 -18.29 -7.08
C LEU A 338 -13.62 -18.20 -8.58
N GLU A 339 -13.59 -17.00 -9.16
CA GLU A 339 -13.79 -16.77 -10.59
C GLU A 339 -12.74 -17.48 -11.43
N SER A 340 -11.47 -17.44 -11.04
CA SER A 340 -10.40 -18.15 -11.75
C SER A 340 -10.61 -19.66 -11.76
N GLU A 341 -11.13 -20.24 -10.67
CA GLU A 341 -11.45 -21.66 -10.62
C GLU A 341 -12.70 -21.98 -11.46
N ARG A 342 -13.71 -21.09 -11.45
CA ARG A 342 -14.86 -21.19 -12.37
C ARG A 342 -14.42 -21.20 -13.83
N GLU A 343 -13.53 -20.29 -14.23
CA GLU A 343 -12.95 -20.27 -15.58
C GLU A 343 -12.22 -21.58 -15.92
N ARG A 344 -11.54 -22.21 -14.95
CA ARG A 344 -10.92 -23.53 -15.12
C ARG A 344 -11.96 -24.60 -15.45
N TRP A 345 -13.09 -24.63 -14.75
CA TRP A 345 -14.19 -25.56 -15.02
C TRP A 345 -14.85 -25.32 -16.37
N VAL A 346 -15.10 -24.05 -16.71
CA VAL A 346 -15.62 -23.66 -18.03
C VAL A 346 -14.67 -24.12 -19.14
N SER A 347 -13.36 -23.88 -18.99
CA SER A 347 -12.34 -24.32 -19.93
C SER A 347 -12.29 -25.85 -20.05
N LEU A 348 -12.50 -26.59 -18.95
CA LEU A 348 -12.53 -28.05 -18.95
C LEU A 348 -13.73 -28.56 -19.76
N VAL A 349 -14.94 -28.02 -19.50
CA VAL A 349 -16.15 -28.38 -20.25
C VAL A 349 -15.96 -28.06 -21.73
N LEU A 350 -15.53 -26.85 -22.09
CA LEU A 350 -15.26 -26.46 -23.47
C LEU A 350 -14.24 -27.38 -24.16
N GLY A 351 -13.18 -27.78 -23.45
CA GLY A 351 -12.13 -28.65 -23.98
C GLY A 351 -12.58 -30.09 -24.25
N THR A 352 -13.64 -30.55 -23.57
CA THR A 352 -14.23 -31.87 -23.82
C THR A 352 -15.21 -31.90 -24.99
N LEU A 353 -15.70 -30.73 -25.43
CA LEU A 353 -16.75 -30.64 -26.44
C LEU A 353 -16.19 -30.60 -27.85
N ALA A 354 -16.65 -31.54 -28.69
CA ALA A 354 -16.38 -31.51 -30.10
C ALA A 354 -17.13 -30.35 -30.78
N TRP A 355 -16.44 -29.68 -31.70
CA TRP A 355 -16.96 -28.65 -32.60
C TRP A 355 -16.63 -29.07 -34.03
N ASP A 356 -17.66 -29.35 -34.84
CA ASP A 356 -17.49 -29.73 -36.25
C ASP A 356 -17.44 -28.51 -37.20
N GLY A 357 -17.54 -27.32 -36.61
CA GLY A 357 -17.58 -26.03 -37.30
C GLY A 357 -18.98 -25.56 -37.71
N ASN A 358 -20.04 -26.32 -37.41
CA ASN A 358 -21.42 -25.90 -37.57
C ASN A 358 -22.20 -26.02 -36.25
N GLN A 359 -21.97 -27.09 -35.49
CA GLN A 359 -22.68 -27.36 -34.24
C GLN A 359 -21.73 -27.90 -33.16
N MET A 360 -22.07 -27.63 -31.90
CA MET A 360 -21.44 -28.27 -30.74
C MET A 360 -22.10 -29.62 -30.47
N ASP A 361 -21.33 -30.57 -29.96
CA ASP A 361 -21.86 -31.84 -29.45
C ASP A 361 -22.74 -31.61 -28.21
N MET A 362 -24.04 -31.40 -28.45
CA MET A 362 -25.01 -31.12 -27.39
C MET A 362 -25.23 -32.31 -26.44
N ALA A 363 -24.97 -33.55 -26.88
CA ALA A 363 -25.08 -34.72 -26.03
C ALA A 363 -23.87 -34.84 -25.09
N GLY A 364 -22.66 -34.59 -25.63
CA GLY A 364 -21.44 -34.45 -24.83
C GLY A 364 -21.51 -33.29 -23.84
N LEU A 365 -22.18 -32.20 -24.22
CA LEU A 365 -22.39 -31.03 -23.36
C LEU A 365 -23.07 -31.39 -22.05
N ASP A 366 -24.22 -32.06 -22.11
CA ASP A 366 -25.00 -32.35 -20.90
C ASP A 366 -24.23 -33.26 -19.93
N ALA A 367 -23.41 -34.19 -20.44
CA ALA A 367 -22.56 -35.04 -19.63
C ALA A 367 -21.41 -34.26 -18.96
N ALA A 368 -20.65 -33.49 -19.74
CA ALA A 368 -19.53 -32.68 -19.24
C ALA A 368 -19.98 -31.59 -18.28
N ALA A 369 -21.09 -30.91 -18.61
CA ALA A 369 -21.76 -29.94 -17.76
C ALA A 369 -22.20 -30.56 -16.42
N GLY A 370 -22.81 -31.75 -16.44
CA GLY A 370 -23.25 -32.44 -15.23
C GLY A 370 -22.10 -32.85 -14.31
N GLU A 371 -20.96 -33.26 -14.87
CA GLU A 371 -19.75 -33.56 -14.10
C GLU A 371 -19.14 -32.30 -13.49
N ALA A 372 -18.90 -31.26 -14.30
CA ALA A 372 -18.37 -29.97 -13.82
C ALA A 372 -19.28 -29.31 -12.77
N THR A 373 -20.60 -29.44 -12.91
CA THR A 373 -21.56 -28.96 -11.89
C THR A 373 -21.38 -29.67 -10.56
N ARG A 374 -21.24 -31.01 -10.58
CA ARG A 374 -21.09 -31.82 -9.37
C ARG A 374 -19.77 -31.51 -8.67
N ASP A 375 -18.69 -31.49 -9.43
CA ASP A 375 -17.35 -31.25 -8.90
C ASP A 375 -17.18 -29.81 -8.43
N GLY A 376 -17.70 -28.85 -9.19
CA GLY A 376 -17.72 -27.43 -8.84
C GLY A 376 -18.52 -27.16 -7.57
N ARG A 377 -19.72 -27.75 -7.41
CA ARG A 377 -20.50 -27.64 -6.15
C ARG A 377 -19.79 -28.29 -4.97
N ALA A 378 -19.28 -29.50 -5.14
CA ALA A 378 -18.53 -30.17 -4.08
C ALA A 378 -17.27 -29.39 -3.67
N TRP A 379 -16.63 -28.70 -4.61
CA TRP A 379 -15.51 -27.80 -4.32
C TRP A 379 -15.97 -26.52 -3.62
N LEU A 380 -17.05 -25.87 -4.07
CA LEU A 380 -17.65 -24.70 -3.40
C LEU A 380 -18.07 -25.01 -1.96
N ASP A 381 -18.63 -26.20 -1.71
CA ASP A 381 -18.97 -26.66 -0.35
C ASP A 381 -17.71 -26.73 0.53
N ARG A 382 -16.60 -27.28 0.01
CA ARG A 382 -15.30 -27.30 0.73
C ARG A 382 -14.74 -25.90 0.97
N VAL A 383 -14.91 -24.97 0.03
CA VAL A 383 -14.50 -23.57 0.21
C VAL A 383 -15.36 -22.90 1.28
N GLY A 384 -16.67 -23.19 1.33
CA GLY A 384 -17.57 -22.73 2.37
C GLY A 384 -17.17 -23.24 3.75
N GLU A 385 -16.87 -24.53 3.88
CA GLU A 385 -16.32 -25.14 5.11
C GLU A 385 -15.00 -24.46 5.52
N ALA A 386 -14.07 -24.28 4.59
CA ALA A 386 -12.79 -23.62 4.87
C ALA A 386 -12.98 -22.15 5.30
N CYS A 387 -13.91 -21.41 4.70
CA CYS A 387 -14.23 -20.05 5.13
C CYS A 387 -14.74 -20.03 6.57
N HIS A 388 -15.65 -20.94 6.90
CA HIS A 388 -16.21 -21.08 8.24
C HIS A 388 -15.13 -21.43 9.27
N ASP A 389 -14.29 -22.42 8.96
CA ASP A 389 -13.21 -22.89 9.82
C ASP A 389 -12.13 -21.82 10.01
N MET A 390 -11.76 -21.09 8.96
CA MET A 390 -10.79 -20.00 9.07
C MET A 390 -11.36 -18.81 9.83
N ALA A 391 -12.68 -18.56 9.77
CA ALA A 391 -13.34 -17.57 10.60
C ALA A 391 -13.30 -17.98 12.08
N ALA A 392 -13.48 -19.28 12.36
CA ALA A 392 -13.27 -19.83 13.69
C ALA A 392 -11.80 -19.70 14.14
N ALA A 393 -10.83 -20.01 13.27
CA ALA A 393 -9.41 -19.89 13.55
C ALA A 393 -9.02 -18.43 13.85
N GLU A 394 -9.56 -17.46 13.12
CA GLU A 394 -9.35 -16.04 13.39
C GLU A 394 -9.86 -15.63 14.77
N ARG A 395 -11.05 -16.11 15.17
CA ARG A 395 -11.58 -15.88 16.53
C ARG A 395 -10.66 -16.50 17.59
N LEU A 396 -10.20 -17.74 17.39
CA LEU A 396 -9.28 -18.41 18.31
C LEU A 396 -7.92 -17.72 18.41
N LEU A 397 -7.37 -17.24 17.29
CA LEU A 397 -6.15 -16.42 17.29
C LEU A 397 -6.36 -15.09 18.01
N GLY A 398 -7.53 -14.46 17.84
CA GLY A 398 -7.93 -13.26 18.57
C GLY A 398 -8.03 -13.50 20.08
N GLY A 399 -8.52 -14.67 20.50
CA GLY A 399 -8.56 -15.11 21.90
C GLY A 399 -7.24 -15.69 22.44
N ALA A 400 -6.16 -15.66 21.66
CA ALA A 400 -4.86 -16.23 22.01
C ALA A 400 -4.94 -17.70 22.50
N TYR A 401 -5.70 -18.53 21.79
CA TYR A 401 -5.74 -19.99 22.00
C TYR A 401 -4.39 -20.62 21.62
N ALA A 402 -4.00 -21.70 22.33
CA ALA A 402 -2.86 -22.52 21.94
C ALA A 402 -3.16 -23.30 20.65
N LEU A 403 -2.13 -23.82 19.99
CA LEU A 403 -2.30 -24.58 18.75
C LEU A 403 -3.14 -25.84 18.93
N ASP A 404 -3.02 -26.47 20.09
CA ASP A 404 -3.66 -27.71 20.54
C ASP A 404 -4.79 -27.46 21.56
N GLU A 405 -5.13 -26.21 21.84
CA GLU A 405 -6.19 -25.85 22.78
C GLU A 405 -7.52 -25.78 22.03
N ALA A 406 -8.43 -26.69 22.35
CA ALA A 406 -9.78 -26.70 21.78
C ALA A 406 -10.52 -25.41 22.10
N GLY A 407 -11.11 -24.80 21.06
CA GLY A 407 -12.01 -23.66 21.17
C GLY A 407 -13.37 -24.01 21.78
N PRO A 408 -14.26 -23.02 21.94
CA PRO A 408 -15.65 -23.25 22.38
C PRO A 408 -16.41 -24.24 21.49
N ASP A 409 -16.06 -24.28 20.20
CA ASP A 409 -16.67 -25.16 19.19
C ASP A 409 -15.97 -26.53 19.08
N GLY A 410 -14.97 -26.80 19.93
CA GLY A 410 -14.25 -28.08 19.99
C GLY A 410 -13.06 -28.25 19.03
N GLY A 411 -12.95 -27.43 17.97
CA GLY A 411 -11.82 -27.46 17.04
C GLY A 411 -10.56 -26.77 17.60
N THR A 412 -9.38 -27.26 17.21
CA THR A 412 -8.09 -26.60 17.50
C THR A 412 -7.62 -25.74 16.31
N LEU A 413 -6.65 -24.84 16.53
CA LEU A 413 -6.07 -24.03 15.44
C LEU A 413 -5.41 -24.90 14.35
N LEU A 414 -4.86 -26.06 14.73
CA LEU A 414 -4.26 -26.99 13.77
C LEU A 414 -5.32 -27.68 12.91
N ASP A 415 -6.40 -28.16 13.52
CA ASP A 415 -7.50 -28.83 12.81
C ASP A 415 -8.18 -27.88 11.82
N LEU A 416 -8.43 -26.63 12.25
CA LEU A 416 -9.07 -25.60 11.41
C LEU A 416 -8.16 -25.13 10.26
N ALA A 417 -6.84 -25.12 10.45
CA ALA A 417 -5.91 -24.77 9.37
C ALA A 417 -5.82 -25.86 8.30
N GLU A 418 -6.00 -27.13 8.68
CA GLU A 418 -5.95 -28.27 7.75
C GLU A 418 -7.11 -28.25 6.74
N SER A 419 -8.29 -27.76 7.14
CA SER A 419 -9.44 -27.65 6.23
C SER A 419 -9.26 -26.61 5.12
N ALA A 420 -8.43 -25.58 5.36
CA ALA A 420 -8.05 -24.56 4.39
C ALA A 420 -6.79 -24.89 3.57
N GLY A 421 -6.33 -26.14 3.60
CA GLY A 421 -5.17 -26.58 2.81
C GLY A 421 -5.39 -26.50 1.29
N ALA A 422 -4.35 -26.13 0.55
CA ALA A 422 -4.38 -26.01 -0.91
C ALA A 422 -4.85 -27.29 -1.63
N ASP A 423 -4.56 -28.47 -1.07
CA ASP A 423 -5.00 -29.76 -1.62
C ASP A 423 -6.53 -29.94 -1.60
N ARG A 424 -7.25 -29.25 -0.70
CA ARG A 424 -8.71 -29.35 -0.55
C ARG A 424 -9.47 -28.31 -1.37
N ILE A 425 -9.00 -27.06 -1.35
CA ILE A 425 -9.70 -25.88 -1.87
C ILE A 425 -8.99 -25.17 -3.03
N GLY A 426 -7.82 -25.68 -3.46
CA GLY A 426 -7.01 -25.06 -4.51
C GLY A 426 -6.04 -24.00 -3.99
N THR A 427 -4.95 -23.78 -4.71
CA THR A 427 -3.86 -22.87 -4.30
C THR A 427 -4.33 -21.42 -4.22
N GLY A 428 -5.10 -20.94 -5.19
CA GLY A 428 -5.57 -19.55 -5.23
C GLY A 428 -6.43 -19.18 -4.02
N VAL A 429 -7.36 -20.04 -3.60
CA VAL A 429 -8.19 -19.81 -2.40
C VAL A 429 -7.37 -19.97 -1.12
N ALA A 430 -6.48 -20.96 -1.04
CA ALA A 430 -5.61 -21.15 0.13
C ALA A 430 -4.67 -19.95 0.37
N GLU A 431 -4.18 -19.30 -0.69
CA GLU A 431 -3.35 -18.09 -0.59
C GLU A 431 -4.09 -16.91 0.04
N VAL A 432 -5.40 -16.79 -0.20
CA VAL A 432 -6.25 -15.75 0.42
C VAL A 432 -6.29 -15.89 1.95
N PHE A 433 -6.20 -17.12 2.45
CA PHE A 433 -6.09 -17.40 3.89
C PHE A 433 -4.66 -17.25 4.44
N GLY A 434 -3.70 -16.86 3.60
CA GLY A 434 -2.28 -16.79 3.94
C GLY A 434 -1.98 -15.95 5.18
N GLY A 435 -2.71 -14.85 5.41
CA GLY A 435 -2.54 -14.01 6.60
C GLY A 435 -2.87 -14.75 7.91
N ILE A 436 -3.94 -15.54 7.93
CA ILE A 436 -4.34 -16.32 9.12
C ILE A 436 -3.41 -17.53 9.27
N SER A 437 -3.13 -18.25 8.17
CA SER A 437 -2.20 -19.37 8.14
C SER A 437 -0.80 -18.96 8.62
N SER A 438 -0.30 -17.80 8.22
CA SER A 438 0.99 -17.26 8.69
C SER A 438 1.00 -17.09 10.20
N ARG A 439 -0.07 -16.54 10.80
CA ARG A 439 -0.15 -16.37 12.27
C ARG A 439 -0.15 -17.70 13.01
N ILE A 440 -0.81 -18.73 12.46
CA ILE A 440 -0.78 -20.10 13.01
C ILE A 440 0.64 -20.67 12.90
N GLN A 441 1.32 -20.47 11.76
CA GLN A 441 2.71 -20.90 11.58
C GLN A 441 3.68 -20.14 12.49
N ASP A 442 3.48 -18.85 12.74
CA ASP A 442 4.30 -18.06 13.67
C ASP A 442 4.18 -18.59 15.09
N GLN A 443 2.96 -18.96 15.50
CA GLN A 443 2.72 -19.59 16.80
C GLN A 443 3.36 -20.98 16.87
N ARG A 444 3.34 -21.76 15.77
CA ARG A 444 4.04 -23.04 15.67
C ARG A 444 5.54 -22.89 15.70
N ARG A 445 6.08 -21.87 15.04
CA ARG A 445 7.51 -21.55 15.08
C ARG A 445 7.93 -21.24 16.51
N ALA A 446 7.14 -20.45 17.24
CA ALA A 446 7.41 -20.12 18.64
C ALA A 446 7.55 -21.37 19.54
N THR A 447 6.75 -22.42 19.33
CA THR A 447 6.85 -23.67 20.11
C THR A 447 8.06 -24.53 19.74
N LEU A 448 8.62 -24.33 18.54
CA LEU A 448 9.80 -25.03 18.03
C LEU A 448 11.12 -24.33 18.37
N LEU A 449 11.09 -23.06 18.75
CA LEU A 449 12.28 -22.34 19.18
C LEU A 449 12.91 -22.99 20.43
N ARG A 450 14.24 -22.88 20.52
CA ARG A 450 15.05 -23.44 21.63
C ARG A 450 15.93 -22.40 22.32
N GLY A 451 16.18 -21.26 21.68
CA GLY A 451 17.01 -20.19 22.26
C GLY A 451 16.25 -19.34 23.25
N THR A 452 16.72 -19.28 24.50
CA THR A 452 16.12 -18.47 25.58
C THR A 452 16.01 -16.99 25.21
N ALA A 453 17.05 -16.41 24.59
CA ALA A 453 17.04 -15.00 24.20
C ALA A 453 16.01 -14.67 23.12
N GLU A 454 15.86 -15.55 22.12
CA GLU A 454 14.88 -15.42 21.03
C GLU A 454 13.45 -15.57 21.55
N LEU A 455 13.20 -16.61 22.37
CA LEU A 455 11.91 -16.83 23.02
C LEU A 455 11.50 -15.67 23.93
N ARG A 456 12.46 -15.10 24.68
CA ARG A 456 12.24 -13.94 25.55
C ARG A 456 11.87 -12.70 24.74
N ALA A 457 12.59 -12.45 23.64
CA ALA A 457 12.30 -11.33 22.75
C ALA A 457 10.88 -11.46 22.14
N LEU A 458 10.54 -12.65 21.65
CA LEU A 458 9.23 -12.92 21.04
C LEU A 458 8.07 -12.86 22.06
N ALA A 459 8.29 -13.31 23.30
CA ALA A 459 7.32 -13.19 24.39
C ALA A 459 7.09 -11.71 24.80
N GLY A 460 8.13 -10.89 24.78
CA GLY A 460 8.08 -9.48 25.17
C GLY A 460 7.70 -8.50 24.04
N GLU A 461 7.63 -8.95 22.79
CA GLU A 461 7.33 -8.10 21.65
C GLU A 461 5.88 -7.60 21.68
N ARG A 462 5.69 -6.29 21.84
CA ARG A 462 4.36 -5.67 21.97
C ARG A 462 3.50 -5.83 20.71
N ASN A 463 4.12 -5.88 19.54
CA ASN A 463 3.44 -5.97 18.24
C ASN A 463 3.18 -7.42 17.80
N ALA A 464 3.82 -8.41 18.42
CA ALA A 464 3.58 -9.80 18.09
C ALA A 464 2.15 -10.20 18.51
N PRO A 465 1.42 -11.05 17.77
CA PRO A 465 0.10 -11.53 18.22
C PRO A 465 0.19 -12.21 19.60
N LEU A 466 -0.80 -11.99 20.47
CA LEU A 466 -0.75 -12.51 21.86
C LEU A 466 -0.60 -14.03 21.93
N GLY A 467 -1.23 -14.78 21.02
CA GLY A 467 -1.06 -16.24 20.92
C GLY A 467 0.39 -16.67 20.68
N VAL A 468 1.13 -15.92 19.84
CA VAL A 468 2.56 -16.14 19.56
C VAL A 468 3.40 -15.83 20.80
N SER A 469 3.17 -14.68 21.43
CA SER A 469 3.89 -14.30 22.66
C SER A 469 3.63 -15.30 23.80
N MET A 470 2.39 -15.79 23.94
CA MET A 470 2.03 -16.82 24.92
C MET A 470 2.69 -18.17 24.61
N ALA A 471 2.76 -18.57 23.35
CA ALA A 471 3.47 -19.80 22.95
C ALA A 471 4.97 -19.69 23.28
N ALA A 472 5.62 -18.58 22.92
CA ALA A 472 7.02 -18.33 23.26
C ALA A 472 7.27 -18.33 24.78
N TRP A 473 6.40 -17.66 25.54
CA TRP A 473 6.50 -17.62 26.99
C TRP A 473 6.33 -19.01 27.63
N ARG A 474 5.41 -19.84 27.15
CA ARG A 474 5.30 -21.24 27.61
C ARG A 474 6.57 -22.03 27.30
N THR A 475 7.10 -21.90 26.08
CA THR A 475 8.32 -22.62 25.67
C THR A 475 9.58 -22.19 26.44
N LEU A 476 9.64 -20.97 26.99
CA LEU A 476 10.74 -20.55 27.87
C LEU A 476 10.96 -21.50 29.06
N GLU A 477 9.89 -22.10 29.59
CA GLU A 477 9.97 -23.03 30.73
C GLU A 477 10.91 -24.21 30.45
N ALA A 478 10.83 -24.77 29.24
CA ALA A 478 11.67 -25.90 28.83
C ALA A 478 13.17 -25.54 28.74
N THR A 479 13.51 -24.25 28.76
CA THR A 479 14.91 -23.76 28.71
C THR A 479 15.52 -23.56 30.10
N GLY A 480 14.79 -23.85 31.18
CA GLY A 480 15.22 -23.57 32.55
C GLY A 480 15.08 -22.10 32.95
N TRP A 481 14.29 -21.32 32.21
CA TRP A 481 14.02 -19.92 32.51
C TRP A 481 13.04 -19.74 33.68
N PRO A 482 13.24 -18.76 34.58
CA PRO A 482 14.44 -17.94 34.76
C PRO A 482 15.52 -18.67 35.59
N ALA A 483 16.80 -18.46 35.25
CA ALA A 483 17.95 -19.13 35.87
C ALA A 483 18.85 -18.20 36.72
N SER A 484 18.57 -16.89 36.74
CA SER A 484 19.32 -15.92 37.54
C SER A 484 18.41 -14.82 38.10
N PRO A 485 18.86 -14.05 39.12
CA PRO A 485 18.05 -12.98 39.71
C PRO A 485 17.63 -11.91 38.69
N GLU A 486 18.52 -11.58 37.76
CA GLU A 486 18.20 -10.65 36.67
C GLU A 486 17.11 -11.22 35.74
N GLN A 487 17.15 -12.52 35.45
CA GLN A 487 16.11 -13.17 34.65
C GLN A 487 14.78 -13.26 35.40
N VAL A 488 14.78 -13.35 36.74
CA VAL A 488 13.55 -13.29 37.56
C VAL A 488 12.86 -11.94 37.42
N ARG A 489 13.61 -10.83 37.46
CA ARG A 489 13.05 -9.49 37.19
C ARG A 489 12.49 -9.37 35.77
N GLN A 490 13.21 -9.93 34.79
CA GLN A 490 12.74 -9.95 33.40
C GLN A 490 11.48 -10.80 33.23
N GLU A 491 11.37 -11.93 33.93
CA GLU A 491 10.16 -12.76 33.95
C GLU A 491 8.98 -12.01 34.57
N ALA A 492 9.17 -11.28 35.67
CA ALA A 492 8.13 -10.47 36.26
C ALA A 492 7.61 -9.38 35.29
N ALA A 493 8.52 -8.70 34.60
CA ALA A 493 8.17 -7.72 33.58
C ALA A 493 7.42 -8.35 32.39
N LEU A 494 7.85 -9.54 31.94
CA LEU A 494 7.17 -10.30 30.89
C LEU A 494 5.76 -10.73 31.30
N ALA A 495 5.63 -11.33 32.49
CA ALA A 495 4.34 -11.78 33.02
C ALA A 495 3.35 -10.62 33.16
N ARG A 496 3.81 -9.47 33.66
CA ARG A 496 2.99 -8.24 33.76
C ARG A 496 2.54 -7.75 32.39
N GLY A 497 3.45 -7.66 31.42
CA GLY A 497 3.13 -7.23 30.05
C GLY A 497 2.17 -8.19 29.34
N LEU A 498 2.32 -9.51 29.54
CA LEU A 498 1.40 -10.51 29.01
C LEU A 498 0.02 -10.44 29.68
N ALA A 499 -0.02 -10.26 31.01
CA ALA A 499 -1.27 -10.13 31.76
C ALA A 499 -2.05 -8.87 31.37
N GLU A 500 -1.37 -7.74 31.15
CA GLU A 500 -1.98 -6.50 30.65
C GLU A 500 -2.60 -6.71 29.26
N ARG A 501 -1.86 -7.34 28.34
CA ARG A 501 -2.35 -7.66 26.98
C ARG A 501 -3.50 -8.66 27.00
N ALA A 502 -3.45 -9.68 27.86
CA ALA A 502 -4.56 -10.61 28.08
C ALA A 502 -5.77 -9.89 28.69
N GLY A 503 -5.55 -8.91 29.56
CA GLY A 503 -6.56 -8.03 30.15
C GLY A 503 -7.34 -7.20 29.13
N ALA A 504 -6.70 -6.86 28.01
CA ALA A 504 -7.29 -6.11 26.91
C ALA A 504 -8.14 -6.95 25.94
N LEU A 505 -8.20 -8.29 26.10
CA LEU A 505 -9.06 -9.13 25.27
C LEU A 505 -10.55 -8.81 25.48
N GLY A 506 -11.31 -8.78 24.39
CA GLY A 506 -12.75 -8.50 24.43
C GLY A 506 -13.57 -9.60 25.12
N GLU A 507 -13.12 -10.85 25.03
CA GLU A 507 -13.82 -12.01 25.60
C GLU A 507 -13.47 -12.21 27.09
N ALA A 508 -14.43 -11.91 27.97
CA ALA A 508 -14.19 -11.88 29.42
C ALA A 508 -13.80 -13.26 30.01
N ALA A 509 -14.43 -14.33 29.55
CA ALA A 509 -14.13 -15.69 30.01
C ALA A 509 -12.68 -16.07 29.66
N ARG A 510 -12.28 -15.82 28.42
CA ARG A 510 -10.92 -16.12 27.94
C ARG A 510 -9.85 -15.29 28.63
N ARG A 511 -10.11 -13.99 28.84
CA ARG A 511 -9.25 -13.09 29.61
C ARG A 511 -8.93 -13.63 31.00
N GLY A 512 -9.95 -14.08 31.75
CA GLY A 512 -9.77 -14.64 33.08
C GLY A 512 -8.86 -15.87 33.08
N VAL A 513 -9.09 -16.79 32.15
CA VAL A 513 -8.27 -18.01 31.99
C VAL A 513 -6.81 -17.69 31.69
N LEU A 514 -6.54 -16.72 30.81
CA LEU A 514 -5.17 -16.36 30.44
C LEU A 514 -4.43 -15.62 31.56
N VAL A 515 -5.08 -14.66 32.23
CA VAL A 515 -4.47 -13.93 33.36
C VAL A 515 -4.11 -14.90 34.49
N GLU A 516 -5.02 -15.82 34.82
CA GLU A 516 -4.75 -16.83 35.86
C GLU A 516 -3.64 -17.80 35.44
N ARG A 517 -3.62 -18.23 34.17
CA ARG A 517 -2.54 -19.08 33.64
C ARG A 517 -1.18 -18.37 33.68
N ILE A 518 -1.12 -17.08 33.38
CA ILE A 518 0.10 -16.27 33.46
C ILE A 518 0.55 -16.16 34.92
N ARG A 519 -0.37 -15.82 35.82
CA ARG A 519 -0.09 -15.73 37.26
C ARG A 519 0.46 -17.04 37.80
N ALA A 520 -0.26 -18.15 37.63
CA ALA A 520 0.15 -19.47 38.10
C ALA A 520 1.49 -19.91 37.48
N GLY A 521 1.69 -19.72 36.18
CA GLY A 521 2.93 -20.11 35.50
C GLY A 521 4.14 -19.26 35.91
N SER A 522 3.95 -17.95 36.11
CA SER A 522 5.02 -17.06 36.59
C SER A 522 5.38 -17.34 38.06
N ALA A 523 4.40 -17.64 38.90
CA ALA A 523 4.64 -18.03 40.30
C ALA A 523 5.43 -19.34 40.41
N ALA A 524 5.05 -20.35 39.62
CA ALA A 524 5.78 -21.63 39.56
C ALA A 524 7.24 -21.44 39.08
N ARG A 525 7.47 -20.53 38.12
CA ARG A 525 8.81 -20.18 37.63
C ARG A 525 9.65 -19.47 38.67
N TRP A 526 9.08 -18.48 39.36
CA TRP A 526 9.72 -17.81 40.48
C TRP A 526 10.12 -18.81 41.57
N GLU A 527 9.22 -19.72 41.94
CA GLU A 527 9.50 -20.69 43.00
C GLU A 527 10.64 -21.64 42.63
N ARG A 528 10.68 -22.12 41.38
CA ARG A 528 11.82 -22.90 40.88
C ARG A 528 13.12 -22.11 40.91
N ALA A 529 13.10 -20.85 40.49
CA ALA A 529 14.29 -19.99 40.51
C ALA A 529 14.76 -19.72 41.95
N ALA A 530 13.83 -19.51 42.89
CA ALA A 530 14.14 -19.32 44.30
C ALA A 530 14.77 -20.59 44.91
N ARG A 531 14.22 -21.77 44.61
CA ARG A 531 14.81 -23.06 45.00
C ARG A 531 16.19 -23.28 44.38
N ALA A 532 16.36 -22.96 43.11
CA ALA A 532 17.65 -23.06 42.42
C ALA A 532 18.71 -22.12 43.05
N ALA A 533 18.33 -20.89 43.38
CA ALA A 533 19.19 -19.93 44.06
C ALA A 533 19.62 -20.45 45.46
N MET A 534 18.70 -21.01 46.24
CA MET A 534 19.01 -21.62 47.54
C MET A 534 19.93 -22.84 47.44
N GLY A 535 19.90 -23.56 46.31
CA GLY A 535 20.81 -24.67 46.03
C GLY A 535 22.24 -24.23 45.68
N GLY A 536 22.45 -22.95 45.35
CA GLY A 536 23.75 -22.37 45.05
C GLY A 536 24.53 -21.91 46.29
N SER A 537 25.63 -21.19 46.08
CA SER A 537 26.42 -20.53 47.14
C SER A 537 26.29 -19.01 47.13
N ASP A 538 25.44 -18.45 46.26
CA ASP A 538 25.25 -17.01 46.09
C ASP A 538 24.11 -16.48 46.97
N ALA A 539 24.45 -16.03 48.16
CA ALA A 539 23.51 -15.43 49.11
C ALA A 539 22.81 -14.19 48.53
N ALA A 540 23.55 -13.30 47.85
CA ALA A 540 22.99 -12.10 47.23
C ALA A 540 21.96 -12.47 46.14
N GLY A 541 22.21 -13.55 45.41
CA GLY A 541 21.26 -14.11 44.45
C GLY A 541 19.95 -14.57 45.09
N VAL A 542 20.00 -15.24 46.24
CA VAL A 542 18.80 -15.65 46.98
C VAL A 542 18.00 -14.44 47.46
N GLU A 543 18.67 -13.44 48.03
CA GLU A 543 18.02 -12.22 48.50
C GLU A 543 17.30 -11.50 47.35
N SER A 544 18.00 -11.31 46.23
CA SER A 544 17.41 -10.63 45.07
C SER A 544 16.22 -11.39 44.47
N VAL A 545 16.19 -12.73 44.52
CA VAL A 545 15.04 -13.52 44.04
C VAL A 545 13.87 -13.43 45.02
N LEU A 546 14.13 -13.51 46.33
CA LEU A 546 13.10 -13.39 47.36
C LEU A 546 12.46 -12.01 47.37
N GLU A 547 13.25 -10.95 47.19
CA GLU A 547 12.73 -9.58 47.07
C GLU A 547 11.77 -9.43 45.88
N ALA A 548 12.01 -10.14 44.77
CA ALA A 548 11.14 -10.10 43.59
C ALA A 548 9.78 -10.80 43.78
N ARG A 549 9.55 -11.52 44.90
CA ARG A 549 8.32 -12.29 45.19
C ARG A 549 7.05 -11.49 44.96
N HIS A 550 7.02 -10.25 45.44
CA HIS A 550 5.83 -9.40 45.39
C HIS A 550 5.39 -9.11 43.95
N GLU A 551 6.31 -9.14 42.98
CA GLU A 551 5.99 -8.95 41.57
C GLU A 551 5.20 -10.13 40.96
N PHE A 552 5.23 -11.29 41.63
CA PHE A 552 4.51 -12.52 41.24
C PHE A 552 3.21 -12.73 42.03
N ALA A 553 2.85 -11.80 42.92
CA ALA A 553 1.67 -11.89 43.78
C ALA A 553 1.57 -13.23 44.55
N ILE A 554 2.72 -13.70 45.04
CA ILE A 554 2.85 -14.87 45.91
C ILE A 554 2.75 -14.40 47.35
N ASP A 555 1.91 -15.05 48.15
CA ASP A 555 1.77 -14.74 49.56
C ASP A 555 2.82 -15.48 50.41
N GLU A 556 3.23 -14.89 51.53
CA GLU A 556 4.28 -15.46 52.39
C GLU A 556 3.90 -16.85 52.90
N VAL A 557 2.62 -17.05 53.18
CA VAL A 557 2.06 -18.31 53.69
C VAL A 557 2.06 -19.44 52.66
N GLU A 558 2.21 -19.11 51.37
CA GLU A 558 2.29 -20.09 50.28
C GLU A 558 3.73 -20.63 50.10
N LEU A 559 4.73 -20.00 50.74
CA LEU A 559 6.13 -20.40 50.62
C LEU A 559 6.45 -21.65 51.44
N ALA A 560 7.26 -22.53 50.85
CA ALA A 560 7.87 -23.64 51.58
C ALA A 560 8.75 -23.13 52.75
N GLY A 561 8.85 -23.92 53.83
CA GLY A 561 9.55 -23.55 55.08
C GLY A 561 10.93 -22.90 54.89
N PRO A 562 11.86 -23.50 54.11
CA PRO A 562 13.16 -22.91 53.79
C PRO A 562 13.10 -21.50 53.16
N LEU A 563 12.24 -21.29 52.17
CA LEU A 563 12.07 -19.99 51.50
C LEU A 563 11.46 -18.96 52.45
N ARG A 564 10.47 -19.41 53.23
CA ARG A 564 9.81 -18.57 54.23
C ARG A 564 10.77 -18.09 55.32
N PHE A 565 11.64 -18.97 55.81
CA PHE A 565 12.70 -18.60 56.75
C PHE A 565 13.63 -17.51 56.19
N ASN A 566 14.16 -17.72 54.98
CA ASN A 566 15.08 -16.76 54.36
C ASN A 566 14.41 -15.39 54.14
N LEU A 567 13.13 -15.40 53.76
CA LEU A 567 12.36 -14.18 53.62
C LEU A 567 12.16 -13.46 54.97
N MET A 568 11.75 -14.19 56.00
CA MET A 568 11.59 -13.61 57.35
C MET A 568 12.90 -13.03 57.88
N LEU A 569 14.03 -13.65 57.52
CA LEU A 569 15.34 -13.13 57.88
C LEU A 569 15.68 -11.83 57.13
N LEU A 570 15.29 -11.71 55.86
CA LEU A 570 15.40 -10.46 55.10
C LEU A 570 14.54 -9.35 55.71
N ASP A 571 13.31 -9.68 56.09
CA ASP A 571 12.40 -8.74 56.76
C ASP A 571 12.97 -8.29 58.11
N LEU A 572 13.55 -9.21 58.90
CA LEU A 572 14.27 -8.86 60.13
C LEU A 572 15.45 -7.91 59.86
N ARG A 573 16.26 -8.17 58.84
CA ARG A 573 17.39 -7.31 58.45
C ARG A 573 16.91 -5.91 58.05
N ARG A 574 15.81 -5.80 57.30
CA ARG A 574 15.23 -4.50 56.92
C ARG A 574 14.69 -3.78 58.15
N ALA A 575 13.84 -4.43 58.94
CA ALA A 575 13.22 -3.82 60.11
C ALA A 575 14.26 -3.35 61.14
N THR A 576 15.33 -4.12 61.38
CA THR A 576 16.38 -3.75 62.34
C THR A 576 17.24 -2.58 61.89
N ARG A 577 17.33 -2.28 60.58
CA ARG A 577 17.98 -1.06 60.05
C ARG A 577 17.15 0.20 60.32
N GLU A 578 15.83 0.08 60.32
CA GLU A 578 14.89 1.18 60.56
C GLU A 578 14.75 1.54 62.04
N VAL A 579 15.09 0.62 62.95
CA VAL A 579 15.10 0.87 64.40
C VAL A 579 16.05 2.03 64.75
N SER A 580 15.50 3.08 65.36
CA SER A 580 16.19 4.29 65.80
C SER A 580 15.42 4.97 66.95
N GLY A 581 16.02 5.99 67.58
CA GLY A 581 15.39 6.75 68.68
C GLY A 581 15.59 6.15 70.08
N SER A 582 14.94 6.76 71.08
CA SER A 582 15.11 6.41 72.50
C SER A 582 14.65 5.00 72.85
N ASP A 583 13.70 4.46 72.08
CA ASP A 583 13.10 3.13 72.31
C ASP A 583 13.75 2.03 71.44
N ALA A 584 14.87 2.34 70.78
CA ALA A 584 15.52 1.45 69.81
C ALA A 584 15.80 0.05 70.37
N ASP A 585 16.31 -0.05 71.60
CA ASP A 585 16.61 -1.33 72.23
C ASP A 585 15.36 -2.17 72.51
N ALA A 586 14.25 -1.54 72.86
CA ALA A 586 12.97 -2.21 73.08
C ALA A 586 12.37 -2.70 71.75
N GLN A 587 12.39 -1.86 70.72
CA GLN A 587 11.90 -2.21 69.38
C GLN A 587 12.72 -3.33 68.74
N ALA A 588 14.05 -3.26 68.80
CA ALA A 588 14.93 -4.31 68.28
C ALA A 588 14.71 -5.64 69.00
N ARG A 589 14.48 -5.61 70.33
CA ARG A 589 14.12 -6.81 71.08
C ARG A 589 12.79 -7.38 70.60
N ALA A 590 11.76 -6.56 70.46
CA ALA A 590 10.44 -6.99 69.99
C ALA A 590 10.50 -7.62 68.59
N LEU A 591 11.24 -7.01 67.65
CA LEU A 591 11.45 -7.56 66.31
C LEU A 591 12.16 -8.92 66.34
N LEU A 592 13.24 -9.04 67.12
CA LEU A 592 13.99 -10.29 67.22
C LEU A 592 13.16 -11.40 67.89
N THR A 593 12.38 -11.06 68.93
CA THR A 593 11.45 -12.00 69.58
C THR A 593 10.39 -12.49 68.60
N GLY A 594 9.71 -11.58 67.88
CA GLY A 594 8.67 -11.97 66.92
C GLY A 594 9.21 -12.81 65.75
N PHE A 595 10.44 -12.52 65.30
CA PHE A 595 11.14 -13.35 64.32
C PHE A 595 11.39 -14.77 64.87
N LEU A 596 11.94 -14.89 66.09
CA LEU A 596 12.24 -16.19 66.70
C LEU A 596 10.99 -17.04 66.90
N GLU A 597 9.90 -16.45 67.41
CA GLU A 597 8.60 -17.14 67.56
C GLU A 597 8.06 -17.66 66.22
N SER A 598 8.19 -16.84 65.17
CA SER A 598 7.73 -17.21 63.83
C SER A 598 8.62 -18.31 63.21
N VAL A 599 9.93 -18.29 63.47
CA VAL A 599 10.85 -19.34 63.01
C VAL A 599 10.58 -20.67 63.72
N ASP A 600 10.32 -20.64 65.03
CA ASP A 600 9.95 -21.83 65.80
C ASP A 600 8.64 -22.44 65.25
N ALA A 601 7.69 -21.61 64.83
CA ALA A 601 6.44 -22.05 64.20
C ALA A 601 6.63 -22.71 62.81
N LEU A 602 7.76 -22.48 62.12
CA LEU A 602 8.06 -23.15 60.85
C LEU A 602 8.45 -24.63 61.03
N GLY A 603 8.78 -25.07 62.25
CA GLY A 603 9.12 -26.47 62.54
C GLY A 603 10.37 -26.96 61.80
N LEU A 604 11.37 -26.11 61.60
CA LEU A 604 12.61 -26.43 60.85
C LEU A 604 13.57 -27.37 61.59
N GLU A 605 13.13 -27.99 62.69
CA GLU A 605 13.93 -28.91 63.51
C GLU A 605 14.40 -30.10 62.65
N GLY A 606 15.72 -30.19 62.43
CA GLY A 606 16.36 -31.23 61.61
C GLY A 606 16.69 -30.85 60.16
N SER A 607 16.23 -29.69 59.66
CA SER A 607 16.54 -29.19 58.31
C SER A 607 17.56 -28.03 58.28
N GLN A 608 18.01 -27.58 59.45
CA GLN A 608 18.94 -26.44 59.59
C GLN A 608 20.39 -26.88 59.40
N SER A 609 21.20 -26.03 58.75
CA SER A 609 22.66 -26.16 58.80
C SER A 609 23.16 -25.83 60.21
N GLY A 610 24.35 -26.35 60.58
CA GLY A 610 24.97 -26.05 61.88
C GLY A 610 25.10 -24.54 62.14
N ASP A 611 25.47 -23.77 61.11
CA ASP A 611 25.64 -22.32 61.20
C ASP A 611 24.33 -21.59 61.54
N VAL A 612 23.19 -22.02 60.97
CA VAL A 612 21.87 -21.42 61.25
C VAL A 612 21.44 -21.73 62.68
N ALA A 613 21.65 -22.97 63.14
CA ALA A 613 21.31 -23.37 64.50
C ALA A 613 22.15 -22.60 65.55
N ASP A 614 23.45 -22.46 65.31
CA ASP A 614 24.36 -21.70 66.16
C ASP A 614 23.99 -20.21 66.20
N TRP A 615 23.67 -19.63 65.05
CA TRP A 615 23.22 -18.24 64.97
C TRP A 615 21.89 -18.00 65.70
N LEU A 616 20.90 -18.90 65.56
CA LEU A 616 19.64 -18.82 66.30
C LEU A 616 19.87 -18.90 67.81
N GLY A 617 20.87 -19.68 68.27
CA GLY A 617 21.32 -19.69 69.66
C GLY A 617 21.84 -18.32 70.13
N GLN A 618 22.66 -17.65 69.32
CA GLN A 618 23.16 -16.30 69.61
C GLN A 618 22.03 -15.25 69.62
N ALA A 619 21.11 -15.32 68.67
CA ALA A 619 19.95 -14.45 68.60
C ALA A 619 19.07 -14.57 69.87
N ARG A 620 18.80 -15.79 70.34
CA ARG A 620 18.08 -16.04 71.59
C ARG A 620 18.80 -15.45 72.81
N ALA A 621 20.13 -15.50 72.85
CA ALA A 621 20.91 -14.89 73.93
C ALA A 621 20.79 -13.36 73.94
N LEU A 622 20.79 -12.70 72.77
CA LEU A 622 20.64 -11.24 72.67
C LEU A 622 19.31 -10.74 73.26
N VAL A 623 18.22 -11.50 73.11
CA VAL A 623 16.91 -11.17 73.69
C VAL A 623 16.94 -11.14 75.23
N GLY A 624 17.91 -11.81 75.87
CA GLY A 624 18.05 -11.91 77.32
C GLY A 624 18.87 -10.80 78.00
N ASP A 625 19.68 -10.02 77.27
CA ASP A 625 20.62 -9.05 77.87
C ASP A 625 19.93 -7.76 78.36
N ALA A 626 20.41 -7.17 79.48
CA ALA A 626 19.95 -5.87 79.98
C ALA A 626 20.73 -4.70 79.34
N PRO A 627 20.13 -3.51 79.16
CA PRO A 627 20.83 -2.33 78.62
C PRO A 627 21.89 -1.81 79.62
N ALA A 628 23.10 -1.49 79.13
CA ALA A 628 24.19 -0.94 79.94
C ALA A 628 24.20 0.60 79.92
N GLU A 629 24.37 1.23 81.08
CA GLU A 629 24.50 2.69 81.23
C GLU A 629 25.96 3.12 80.99
N VAL A 630 26.19 4.13 80.13
CA VAL A 630 27.54 4.60 79.75
C VAL A 630 27.94 5.80 80.61
N VAL A 631 28.96 5.65 81.47
CA VAL A 631 29.54 6.74 82.28
C VAL A 631 30.71 7.40 81.53
N ILE A 632 30.70 8.73 81.40
CA ILE A 632 31.72 9.50 80.68
C ILE A 632 32.73 10.10 81.69
N ASP A 633 34.03 9.92 81.45
CA ASP A 633 35.10 10.56 82.23
C ASP A 633 35.91 11.54 81.34
N PRO A 634 35.68 12.87 81.46
CA PRO A 634 36.39 13.89 80.69
C PRO A 634 37.91 13.88 80.86
N THR A 635 38.46 13.25 81.90
CA THR A 635 39.92 13.19 82.12
C THR A 635 40.62 12.17 81.24
N THR A 636 39.88 11.22 80.64
CA THR A 636 40.45 10.11 79.87
C THR A 636 40.14 10.18 78.37
N LEU A 637 39.33 11.15 77.94
CA LEU A 637 38.85 11.28 76.57
C LEU A 637 39.29 12.60 75.94
N GLY A 638 39.39 12.63 74.60
CA GLY A 638 39.66 13.85 73.85
C GLY A 638 40.94 14.58 74.31
N PRO A 639 40.89 15.90 74.55
CA PRO A 639 42.02 16.64 75.11
C PRO A 639 42.47 16.14 76.49
N GLY A 640 41.58 15.56 77.30
CA GLY A 640 41.91 14.98 78.60
C GLY A 640 42.96 13.86 78.49
N ALA A 641 42.84 13.03 77.44
CA ALA A 641 43.77 11.93 77.17
C ALA A 641 45.22 12.38 76.93
N ILE A 642 45.43 13.65 76.58
CA ILE A 642 46.76 14.25 76.39
C ILE A 642 47.14 15.25 77.52
N GLY A 643 46.43 15.20 78.65
CA GLY A 643 46.75 15.94 79.86
C GLY A 643 46.10 17.32 79.99
N TRP A 644 45.09 17.65 79.18
CA TRP A 644 44.27 18.84 79.43
C TRP A 644 43.36 18.61 80.63
N ARG A 645 43.03 19.68 81.35
CA ARG A 645 42.07 19.60 82.45
C ARG A 645 40.65 19.64 81.90
N GLY A 646 39.96 18.50 81.90
CA GLY A 646 38.54 18.39 81.55
C GLY A 646 37.62 18.66 82.74
N GLU A 647 36.55 19.42 82.52
CA GLU A 647 35.43 19.61 83.45
C GLU A 647 34.10 19.41 82.71
N GLU A 648 33.15 18.72 83.34
CA GLU A 648 31.76 18.67 82.86
C GLU A 648 31.09 20.01 83.19
N VAL A 649 30.63 20.71 82.16
CA VAL A 649 29.88 21.96 82.32
C VAL A 649 28.40 21.63 82.61
N ASP A 650 27.86 20.65 81.88
CA ASP A 650 26.57 20.00 82.09
C ASP A 650 26.54 18.64 81.34
N ALA A 651 25.41 17.94 81.36
CA ALA A 651 25.26 16.61 80.75
C ALA A 651 25.55 16.55 79.24
N GLU A 652 25.51 17.70 78.54
CA GLU A 652 25.79 17.80 77.11
C GLU A 652 27.13 18.47 76.82
N ARG A 653 27.76 19.14 77.79
CA ARG A 653 28.94 19.98 77.56
C ARG A 653 30.12 19.65 78.44
N VAL A 654 31.29 19.62 77.82
CA VAL A 654 32.57 19.47 78.51
C VAL A 654 33.51 20.58 78.10
N ARG A 655 34.28 21.12 79.05
CA ARG A 655 35.30 22.14 78.81
C ARG A 655 36.68 21.60 79.16
N PHE A 656 37.63 21.83 78.27
CA PHE A 656 39.02 21.51 78.45
C PHE A 656 39.84 22.78 78.54
N THR A 657 40.66 22.88 79.58
CA THR A 657 41.62 23.98 79.75
C THR A 657 43.03 23.44 79.62
N SER A 658 43.87 24.13 78.84
CA SER A 658 45.26 23.76 78.63
C SER A 658 46.04 23.74 79.96
N PRO A 659 47.14 22.98 80.08
CA PRO A 659 47.90 22.88 81.33
C PRO A 659 48.41 24.21 81.94
N ASP A 660 48.57 25.27 81.13
CA ASP A 660 48.93 26.62 81.57
C ASP A 660 47.75 27.60 81.67
N GLY A 661 46.54 27.16 81.33
CA GLY A 661 45.35 28.02 81.29
C GLY A 661 45.31 29.01 80.13
N ALA A 662 46.26 28.94 79.18
CA ALA A 662 46.36 29.89 78.07
C ALA A 662 45.34 29.63 76.94
N ALA A 663 44.82 28.40 76.82
CA ALA A 663 43.81 28.03 75.84
C ALA A 663 42.69 27.20 76.49
N ALA A 664 41.48 27.34 75.96
CA ALA A 664 40.32 26.54 76.36
C ALA A 664 39.52 26.08 75.14
N LEU A 665 39.02 24.85 75.17
CA LEU A 665 38.16 24.25 74.16
C LEU A 665 36.91 23.70 74.85
N GLU A 666 35.72 24.10 74.41
CA GLU A 666 34.45 23.59 74.92
C GLU A 666 33.78 22.74 73.85
N PHE A 667 33.24 21.58 74.22
CA PHE A 667 32.63 20.63 73.30
C PHE A 667 31.20 20.31 73.73
N VAL A 668 30.35 20.04 72.75
CA VAL A 668 28.97 19.56 72.93
C VAL A 668 28.85 18.11 72.48
N ARG A 669 28.00 17.36 73.17
CA ARG A 669 27.73 15.95 72.91
C ARG A 669 26.82 15.80 71.69
N LEU A 670 27.14 14.83 70.84
CA LEU A 670 26.32 14.34 69.75
C LEU A 670 25.95 12.89 70.06
N ASP A 671 24.66 12.57 70.03
CA ASP A 671 24.18 11.23 70.32
C ASP A 671 24.03 10.40 69.05
N VAL A 672 24.06 9.08 69.23
CA VAL A 672 23.77 8.14 68.16
C VAL A 672 22.40 8.43 67.55
N GLY A 673 22.34 8.53 66.23
CA GLY A 673 21.12 8.83 65.48
C GLY A 673 20.93 10.30 65.15
N ASP A 674 21.56 11.22 65.88
CA ASP A 674 21.58 12.65 65.51
C ASP A 674 22.23 12.78 64.13
N GLY A 675 21.55 13.37 63.15
CA GLY A 675 22.11 13.54 61.79
C GLY A 675 22.59 12.24 61.11
N GLY A 676 22.11 11.06 61.52
CA GLY A 676 22.57 9.76 61.01
C GLY A 676 23.85 9.23 61.67
N LEU A 677 24.22 9.76 62.83
CA LEU A 677 25.47 9.46 63.51
C LEU A 677 25.57 7.99 63.97
N ALA A 678 26.65 7.32 63.54
CA ALA A 678 26.92 5.92 63.85
C ALA A 678 27.68 5.71 65.17
N ALA A 679 28.08 6.75 65.90
CA ALA A 679 28.71 6.64 67.21
C ALA A 679 28.66 7.98 67.93
N ALA A 680 28.42 7.98 69.24
CA ALA A 680 28.38 9.24 69.97
C ALA A 680 29.76 9.94 69.92
N ALA A 681 29.74 11.26 69.79
CA ALA A 681 30.93 12.08 69.62
C ALA A 681 30.79 13.40 70.37
N TYR A 682 31.89 14.12 70.55
CA TYR A 682 31.92 15.47 71.08
C TYR A 682 32.49 16.41 70.02
N LEU A 683 31.71 17.43 69.66
CA LEU A 683 32.08 18.43 68.66
C LEU A 683 32.45 19.74 69.35
N CYS A 684 33.58 20.33 69.00
CA CYS A 684 34.02 21.61 69.57
C CYS A 684 33.01 22.71 69.22
N THR A 685 32.69 23.56 70.20
CA THR A 685 31.72 24.66 70.07
C THR A 685 32.22 25.81 69.22
N THR A 686 33.53 25.90 68.98
CA THR A 686 34.16 26.90 68.12
C THR A 686 35.10 26.25 67.11
N GLU A 687 35.40 26.97 66.03
CA GLU A 687 36.54 26.68 65.15
C GLU A 687 37.86 26.80 65.94
N LEU A 688 38.95 26.24 65.40
CA LEU A 688 40.28 26.41 65.98
C LEU A 688 40.81 27.83 65.73
N SER A 689 41.06 28.57 66.80
CA SER A 689 41.59 29.93 66.72
C SER A 689 43.10 29.98 66.46
N VAL A 690 43.57 31.11 65.95
CA VAL A 690 45.00 31.42 65.83
C VAL A 690 45.70 31.36 67.19
N GLY A 691 45.04 31.76 68.28
CA GLY A 691 45.58 31.67 69.63
C GLY A 691 45.77 30.24 70.11
N ALA A 692 44.83 29.34 69.79
CA ALA A 692 44.97 27.91 70.08
C ALA A 692 46.10 27.27 69.26
N LEU A 693 46.21 27.63 67.97
CA LEU A 693 47.32 27.20 67.12
C LEU A 693 48.66 27.72 67.65
N GLN A 694 48.74 29.00 68.00
CA GLN A 694 49.92 29.61 68.60
C GLN A 694 50.34 28.87 69.87
N TRP A 695 49.40 28.60 70.78
CA TRP A 695 49.66 27.81 71.98
C TRP A 695 50.24 26.44 71.65
N ALA A 696 49.66 25.75 70.67
CA ALA A 696 50.12 24.42 70.27
C ALA A 696 51.52 24.43 69.64
N THR A 697 51.91 25.52 68.95
CA THR A 697 53.24 25.67 68.36
C THR A 697 54.30 26.18 69.32
N ASP A 698 53.93 27.07 70.26
CA ASP A 698 54.81 27.62 71.28
C ASP A 698 55.19 26.53 72.31
N ARG A 699 54.39 25.46 72.41
CA ARG A 699 54.71 24.24 73.17
C ARG A 699 55.18 23.09 72.27
N ALA A 700 56.01 22.22 72.86
CA ALA A 700 56.40 20.93 72.29
C ALA A 700 57.20 20.97 70.96
N GLY A 701 57.79 22.10 70.58
CA GLY A 701 58.63 22.18 69.37
C GLY A 701 57.85 21.92 68.07
N ARG A 702 56.52 22.02 68.11
CA ARG A 702 55.63 21.70 66.99
C ARG A 702 55.67 22.73 65.87
N VAL A 703 56.32 23.89 66.07
CA VAL A 703 56.50 24.88 65.00
C VAL A 703 57.25 24.31 63.79
N SER A 704 58.28 23.48 64.00
CA SER A 704 59.01 22.82 62.91
C SER A 704 58.09 21.84 62.19
N ARG A 705 57.29 21.07 62.93
CA ARG A 705 56.31 20.15 62.35
C ARG A 705 55.22 20.90 61.59
N LEU A 706 54.73 22.03 62.10
CA LEU A 706 53.79 22.88 61.38
C LEU A 706 54.39 23.39 60.08
N ARG A 707 55.67 23.80 60.06
CA ARG A 707 56.39 24.19 58.83
C ARG A 707 56.59 23.04 57.84
N GLU A 708 56.65 21.79 58.30
CA GLU A 708 56.67 20.62 57.41
C GLU A 708 55.27 20.34 56.83
N LEU A 709 54.25 20.52 57.66
CA LEU A 709 52.84 20.28 57.33
C LEU A 709 52.22 21.38 56.46
N THR A 710 52.69 22.60 56.57
CA THR A 710 52.26 23.72 55.74
C THR A 710 53.45 24.09 54.88
N ALA A 711 53.34 24.06 53.55
CA ALA A 711 54.41 24.55 52.69
C ALA A 711 54.93 25.90 53.22
N ALA A 712 56.24 26.00 53.48
CA ALA A 712 56.83 27.11 54.24
C ALA A 712 56.50 28.51 53.68
N SER A 713 56.05 28.57 52.44
CA SER A 713 55.30 29.69 51.89
C SER A 713 54.17 29.13 51.00
N PRO A 714 52.98 29.78 50.99
CA PRO A 714 52.01 29.56 49.92
C PRO A 714 52.71 29.75 48.57
N PRO A 715 52.33 29.02 47.50
CA PRO A 715 52.94 29.19 46.19
C PRO A 715 52.90 30.66 45.75
N GLU A 716 53.79 31.08 44.85
CA GLU A 716 53.79 32.46 44.34
C GLU A 716 52.43 32.89 43.78
N SER A 717 51.62 31.93 43.33
CA SER A 717 50.24 32.10 42.86
C SER A 717 49.16 32.17 43.94
N ALA A 718 49.45 31.83 45.20
CA ALA A 718 48.45 31.87 46.27
C ALA A 718 47.96 33.29 46.52
N VAL A 719 46.66 33.51 46.59
CA VAL A 719 46.06 34.85 46.77
C VAL A 719 45.04 34.78 47.90
N GLY A 720 44.80 35.88 48.59
CA GLY A 720 43.68 35.99 49.53
C GLY A 720 44.07 36.19 50.99
N ILE A 721 43.16 35.80 51.88
CA ILE A 721 43.22 36.12 53.30
C ILE A 721 43.98 35.06 54.08
N LYS A 722 45.00 35.46 54.86
CA LYS A 722 45.71 34.56 55.79
C LYS A 722 45.73 35.16 57.20
N THR A 723 45.21 34.41 58.16
CA THR A 723 44.97 34.93 59.53
C THR A 723 46.17 34.84 60.46
N TRP A 724 47.22 34.11 60.07
CA TRP A 724 48.41 33.90 60.89
C TRP A 724 49.69 33.83 60.06
N VAL A 725 50.84 34.11 60.68
CA VAL A 725 52.16 34.02 60.04
C VAL A 725 53.18 33.40 60.99
N PHE A 726 54.23 32.82 60.39
CA PHE A 726 55.40 32.41 61.15
C PHE A 726 56.24 33.64 61.52
N VAL A 727 56.71 33.67 62.77
CA VAL A 727 57.66 34.68 63.24
C VAL A 727 58.82 34.03 63.95
N THR A 728 60.00 34.62 63.80
CA THR A 728 61.18 34.30 64.60
C THR A 728 61.29 35.33 65.72
N ARG A 729 61.05 34.90 66.97
CA ARG A 729 61.18 35.75 68.17
C ARG A 729 62.47 35.38 68.93
N PRO A 730 62.97 36.24 69.84
CA PRO A 730 64.09 35.87 70.72
C PRO A 730 63.85 34.61 71.56
N THR A 731 62.59 34.30 71.84
CA THR A 731 62.16 33.12 72.60
C THR A 731 61.97 31.86 71.75
N GLY A 732 62.16 31.95 70.43
CA GLY A 732 61.97 30.86 69.48
C GLY A 732 61.07 31.22 68.30
N ASP A 733 61.01 30.32 67.32
CA ASP A 733 60.04 30.38 66.23
C ASP A 733 58.64 30.07 66.75
N GLY A 734 57.63 30.75 66.22
CA GLY A 734 56.24 30.52 66.58
C GLY A 734 55.27 31.08 65.54
N VAL A 735 53.99 31.06 65.91
CA VAL A 735 52.89 31.62 65.11
C VAL A 735 52.34 32.87 65.80
N VAL A 736 51.99 33.89 65.02
CA VAL A 736 51.24 35.08 65.47
C VAL A 736 50.05 35.32 64.54
N PRO A 737 49.04 36.06 64.98
CA PRO A 737 48.10 36.70 64.06
C PRO A 737 48.84 37.53 63.00
N ALA A 738 48.34 37.51 61.76
CA ALA A 738 48.92 38.30 60.68
C ALA A 738 48.66 39.80 60.87
N ASP A 739 49.58 40.66 60.41
CA ASP A 739 49.49 42.13 60.52
C ASP A 739 48.34 42.75 59.70
N GLY A 740 47.58 41.94 58.96
CA GLY A 740 46.28 42.28 58.39
C GLY A 740 45.77 41.17 57.48
N TRP A 741 44.59 41.36 56.89
CA TRP A 741 43.87 40.29 56.20
C TRP A 741 44.57 39.73 54.97
N TYR A 742 45.06 40.60 54.07
CA TYR A 742 45.70 40.18 52.82
C TYR A 742 47.17 39.79 53.00
N LEU A 743 47.63 38.79 52.23
CA LEU A 743 49.04 38.40 52.13
C LEU A 743 49.91 39.61 51.73
N ALA A 744 51.15 39.64 52.23
CA ALA A 744 52.06 40.79 52.02
C ALA A 744 52.32 41.09 50.52
N LYS A 745 52.33 40.07 49.67
CA LYS A 745 52.51 40.23 48.21
C LYS A 745 51.29 40.82 47.50
N ASP A 746 50.12 40.73 48.10
CA ASP A 746 48.87 41.30 47.58
C ASP A 746 48.75 42.80 47.95
N ARG A 747 49.66 43.32 48.78
CA ARG A 747 49.76 44.73 49.15
C ARG A 747 50.79 45.44 48.28
N ARG A 748 50.33 46.23 47.32
CA ARG A 748 51.22 47.13 46.56
C ARG A 748 51.50 48.41 47.36
N PRO A 749 52.74 48.91 47.37
CA PRO A 749 53.04 50.20 48.01
C PRO A 749 52.14 51.32 47.46
N GLY A 750 51.45 52.02 48.37
CA GLY A 750 50.57 53.14 48.02
C GLY A 750 49.14 52.78 47.62
N VAL A 751 48.75 51.50 47.72
CA VAL A 751 47.38 51.03 47.46
C VAL A 751 46.78 50.54 48.76
N GLU A 752 45.69 51.16 49.21
CA GLU A 752 44.97 50.72 50.40
C GLU A 752 44.19 49.44 50.07
N PRO A 753 44.44 48.31 50.75
CA PRO A 753 43.77 47.04 50.45
C PRO A 753 42.30 47.01 50.89
N LEU A 754 41.90 47.91 51.79
CA LEU A 754 40.53 48.03 52.27
C LEU A 754 39.83 49.24 51.67
N ALA A 755 38.51 49.14 51.50
CA ALA A 755 37.68 50.26 51.08
C ALA A 755 37.79 51.43 52.08
N PRO A 756 37.86 52.68 51.60
CA PRO A 756 37.88 53.84 52.48
C PRO A 756 36.70 53.86 53.45
N GLY A 757 36.98 53.98 54.75
CA GLY A 757 35.96 54.01 55.80
C GLY A 757 35.48 52.64 56.29
N LEU A 758 36.03 51.55 55.77
CA LEU A 758 35.73 50.19 56.22
C LEU A 758 36.60 49.82 57.44
N GLU A 759 35.98 49.57 58.58
CA GLU A 759 36.67 49.13 59.80
C GLU A 759 36.65 47.60 59.92
N ALA A 760 37.44 46.91 59.09
CA ALA A 760 37.51 45.45 59.11
C ALA A 760 38.42 44.88 60.21
N GLY A 761 39.09 45.72 60.99
CA GLY A 761 40.14 45.30 61.93
C GLY A 761 41.29 44.55 61.24
N GLY A 762 42.02 43.75 62.01
CA GLY A 762 42.99 42.77 61.49
C GLY A 762 42.81 41.43 62.21
N PRO A 763 43.40 40.34 61.69
CA PRO A 763 43.40 39.06 62.37
C PRO A 763 43.93 39.19 63.81
N GLY A 764 43.22 38.59 64.76
CA GLY A 764 43.59 38.52 66.17
C GLY A 764 43.80 37.08 66.64
N SER A 765 44.14 36.90 67.91
CA SER A 765 44.27 35.57 68.51
C SER A 765 42.94 34.80 68.56
N GLY A 766 41.81 35.52 68.54
CA GLY A 766 40.47 34.92 68.49
C GLY A 766 39.99 34.57 67.08
N THR A 767 40.67 35.01 66.01
CA THR A 767 40.27 34.72 64.62
C THR A 767 40.52 33.24 64.28
N PRO A 768 39.71 32.58 63.42
CA PRO A 768 39.97 31.21 62.98
C PRO A 768 41.30 31.08 62.22
N ALA A 769 41.97 29.95 62.38
CA ALA A 769 43.19 29.64 61.65
C ALA A 769 42.87 29.10 60.24
N THR A 770 43.27 29.83 59.19
CA THR A 770 43.07 29.46 57.77
C THR A 770 44.38 29.09 57.09
N TRP A 771 44.39 28.74 55.79
CA TRP A 771 45.59 28.27 55.07
C TRP A 771 46.27 27.06 55.70
N ILE A 772 45.47 26.14 56.22
CA ILE A 772 45.93 24.86 56.75
C ILE A 772 45.53 23.78 55.72
N PRO A 773 46.47 22.97 55.21
CA PRO A 773 46.11 21.86 54.33
C PRO A 773 45.30 20.78 55.07
N ALA A 774 44.41 20.04 54.39
CA ALA A 774 43.46 19.14 55.03
C ALA A 774 44.11 18.04 55.92
N ALA A 775 45.17 17.38 55.40
CA ALA A 775 45.93 16.40 56.18
C ALA A 775 46.60 17.02 57.42
N SER A 776 47.07 18.24 57.28
CA SER A 776 47.68 19.03 58.36
C SER A 776 46.63 19.45 59.39
N ALA A 777 45.41 19.76 58.97
CA ALA A 777 44.30 20.06 59.87
C ALA A 777 43.94 18.85 60.74
N GLN A 778 43.93 17.64 60.17
CA GLN A 778 43.77 16.39 60.92
C GLN A 778 44.89 16.16 61.93
N GLU A 779 46.14 16.39 61.55
CA GLU A 779 47.28 16.26 62.48
C GLU A 779 47.22 17.31 63.60
N ILE A 780 46.89 18.55 63.27
CA ILE A 780 46.69 19.64 64.24
C ILE A 780 45.53 19.31 65.18
N ALA A 781 44.42 18.74 64.73
CA ALA A 781 43.38 18.27 65.64
C ALA A 781 43.92 17.21 66.63
N GLY A 782 44.78 16.31 66.15
CA GLY A 782 45.49 15.32 66.99
C GLY A 782 46.38 15.94 68.06
N TRP A 783 46.93 17.13 67.83
CA TRP A 783 47.72 17.87 68.83
C TRP A 783 46.93 18.27 70.08
N PHE A 784 45.60 18.31 69.95
CA PHE A 784 44.63 18.56 71.01
C PHE A 784 43.93 17.28 71.49
N GLY A 785 44.38 16.09 71.09
CA GLY A 785 43.72 14.82 71.44
C GLY A 785 42.40 14.63 70.71
N CYS A 786 42.23 15.29 69.55
CA CYS A 786 41.01 15.26 68.74
C CYS A 786 41.30 14.70 67.34
N ARG A 787 40.28 14.70 66.50
CA ARG A 787 40.31 14.48 65.05
C ARG A 787 39.40 15.50 64.37
N LEU A 788 39.35 15.50 63.04
CA LEU A 788 38.30 16.19 62.31
C LEU A 788 36.95 15.46 62.47
N PRO A 789 35.82 16.19 62.48
CA PRO A 789 34.49 15.59 62.42
C PRO A 789 34.27 14.90 61.07
N SER A 790 33.40 13.90 61.04
CA SER A 790 32.79 13.42 59.79
C SER A 790 31.66 14.36 59.37
N VAL A 791 31.23 14.25 58.11
CA VAL A 791 30.03 14.97 57.62
C VAL A 791 28.82 14.70 58.51
N ALA A 792 28.62 13.44 58.92
CA ALA A 792 27.49 13.05 59.77
C ALA A 792 27.54 13.73 61.15
N GLU A 793 28.71 13.81 61.77
CA GLU A 793 28.89 14.48 63.07
C GLU A 793 28.67 15.98 62.99
N TRP A 794 29.20 16.61 61.94
CA TRP A 794 28.98 18.04 61.73
C TRP A 794 27.49 18.34 61.52
N ARG A 795 26.80 17.55 60.69
CA ARG A 795 25.35 17.71 60.44
C ARG A 795 24.51 17.37 61.67
N ALA A 796 24.93 16.41 62.48
CA ALA A 796 24.32 16.13 63.77
C ALA A 796 24.37 17.36 64.68
N GLY A 797 25.51 18.06 64.71
CA GLY A 797 25.65 19.33 65.41
C GLY A 797 24.69 20.39 64.90
N LEU A 798 24.62 20.59 63.58
CA LEU A 798 23.71 21.53 62.94
C LEU A 798 22.24 21.23 63.28
N ALA A 799 21.83 19.96 63.14
CA ALA A 799 20.46 19.53 63.39
C ALA A 799 20.07 19.70 64.86
N ARG A 800 20.96 19.34 65.80
CA ARG A 800 20.66 19.33 67.22
C ARG A 800 20.69 20.72 67.84
N TYR A 801 21.70 21.52 67.54
CA TYR A 801 21.98 22.76 68.28
C TYR A 801 21.63 24.03 67.51
N GLU A 802 21.48 23.94 66.19
CA GLU A 802 21.40 25.11 65.33
C GLU A 802 20.11 25.22 64.50
N GLY A 803 19.16 24.30 64.70
CA GLY A 803 17.82 24.37 64.11
C GLY A 803 17.70 23.79 62.68
N GLY A 804 18.73 23.11 62.17
CA GLY A 804 18.70 22.39 60.89
C GLY A 804 19.20 23.19 59.68
N ASP A 805 18.70 22.84 58.49
CA ASP A 805 19.27 23.24 57.19
C ASP A 805 18.80 24.62 56.67
N GLU A 806 17.97 25.36 57.41
CA GLU A 806 17.50 26.69 57.00
C GLU A 806 18.52 27.79 57.36
N ALA A 807 18.84 28.67 56.41
CA ALA A 807 19.80 29.76 56.59
C ALA A 807 19.19 30.94 57.38
N PRO A 808 19.58 31.17 58.66
CA PRO A 808 19.24 32.36 59.40
C PRO A 808 19.93 33.58 58.80
N ALA A 809 19.30 34.74 58.94
CA ALA A 809 19.84 36.03 58.52
C ALA A 809 21.14 36.46 59.27
N SER A 810 21.63 35.64 60.21
CA SER A 810 22.73 35.97 61.11
C SER A 810 24.01 35.16 60.88
N TRP A 811 24.07 34.30 59.85
CA TRP A 811 25.31 33.60 59.48
C TRP A 811 26.29 34.56 58.81
N ASN A 812 27.58 34.42 59.15
CA ASN A 812 28.65 35.22 58.54
C ASN A 812 29.02 34.63 57.17
N LEU A 813 28.27 35.04 56.15
CA LEU A 813 28.45 34.68 54.74
C LEU A 813 28.64 35.96 53.92
N ARG A 814 28.91 35.83 52.62
CA ARG A 814 29.03 37.01 51.74
C ARG A 814 27.73 37.82 51.68
N ASP A 815 27.71 38.93 52.39
CA ASP A 815 26.51 39.74 52.62
C ASP A 815 26.75 41.24 52.42
N SER A 816 25.75 42.10 52.61
CA SER A 816 25.82 43.53 52.26
C SER A 816 26.97 44.30 52.93
N SER A 817 27.56 43.77 54.01
CA SER A 817 28.78 44.28 54.64
C SER A 817 30.01 44.16 53.72
N TRP A 818 30.02 43.20 52.78
CA TRP A 818 31.04 43.04 51.73
C TRP A 818 30.97 44.05 50.60
N ALA A 819 29.78 44.58 50.30
CA ALA A 819 29.56 45.36 49.08
C ALA A 819 30.54 46.56 48.92
N PRO A 820 30.88 47.33 49.98
CA PRO A 820 31.87 48.40 49.87
C PRO A 820 33.27 47.88 49.50
N GLN A 821 33.68 46.74 50.06
CA GLN A 821 34.98 46.13 49.79
C GLN A 821 35.06 45.63 48.35
N LEU A 822 34.02 44.94 47.88
CA LEU A 822 33.96 44.46 46.50
C LEU A 822 34.00 45.62 45.50
N ALA A 823 33.23 46.69 45.75
CA ALA A 823 33.23 47.89 44.91
C ALA A 823 34.61 48.58 44.87
N HIS A 824 35.33 48.62 46.00
CA HIS A 824 36.69 49.15 46.07
C HIS A 824 37.67 48.33 45.24
N VAL A 825 37.60 46.99 45.32
CA VAL A 825 38.44 46.11 44.50
C VAL A 825 38.12 46.31 43.02
N HIS A 826 36.85 46.38 42.63
CA HIS A 826 36.43 46.62 41.23
C HIS A 826 36.97 47.96 40.70
N GLY A 827 36.82 49.04 41.48
CA GLY A 827 37.36 50.36 41.13
C GLY A 827 38.89 50.40 41.04
N SER A 828 39.56 49.49 41.75
CA SER A 828 41.01 49.39 41.86
C SER A 828 41.64 48.31 40.98
N GLN A 829 40.88 47.63 40.11
CA GLN A 829 41.38 46.51 39.27
C GLN A 829 42.58 46.89 38.38
N ARG A 830 42.72 48.17 38.00
CA ARG A 830 43.91 48.66 37.28
C ARG A 830 45.21 48.54 38.08
N VAL A 831 45.10 48.34 39.40
CA VAL A 831 46.21 48.28 40.35
C VAL A 831 46.35 46.89 41.00
N SER A 832 45.58 45.89 40.54
CA SER A 832 45.74 44.46 40.91
C SER A 832 45.57 44.15 42.41
N ILE A 833 44.53 44.70 43.05
CA ILE A 833 44.08 44.19 44.36
C ILE A 833 43.29 42.90 44.10
N SER A 834 43.62 41.82 44.79
CA SER A 834 42.85 40.57 44.76
C SER A 834 41.45 40.76 45.33
N ALA A 835 40.48 40.05 44.77
CA ALA A 835 39.13 40.02 45.32
C ALA A 835 39.15 39.40 46.72
N PRO A 836 38.22 39.79 47.61
CA PRO A 836 38.15 39.25 48.96
C PRO A 836 37.99 37.73 49.02
N ASP A 837 37.30 37.13 48.05
CA ASP A 837 37.10 35.68 47.89
C ASP A 837 38.18 35.00 47.03
N ASP A 838 39.21 35.72 46.58
CA ASP A 838 40.34 35.08 45.91
C ASP A 838 41.02 34.09 46.87
N GLY A 839 41.18 32.85 46.44
CA GLY A 839 41.75 31.77 47.25
C GLY A 839 40.77 31.11 48.23
N ALA A 840 39.48 31.48 48.20
CA ALA A 840 38.43 30.76 48.90
C ALA A 840 38.19 29.36 48.30
N PHE A 841 37.66 28.43 49.09
CA PHE A 841 37.21 27.13 48.60
C PHE A 841 35.90 27.28 47.85
N VAL A 842 35.87 26.79 46.61
CA VAL A 842 34.70 26.77 45.74
C VAL A 842 34.48 25.31 45.33
N PRO A 843 33.35 24.67 45.70
CA PRO A 843 33.10 23.30 45.30
C PRO A 843 32.93 23.23 43.78
N ASP A 844 33.34 22.12 43.16
CA ASP A 844 33.29 21.95 41.69
C ASP A 844 31.88 22.14 41.10
N GLU A 845 30.84 21.91 41.91
CA GLU A 845 29.42 22.06 41.53
C GLU A 845 28.87 23.48 41.79
N SER A 846 29.66 24.38 42.40
CA SER A 846 29.21 25.75 42.63
C SER A 846 29.04 26.49 41.31
N THR A 847 27.91 27.18 41.20
CA THR A 847 27.61 28.13 40.13
C THR A 847 27.68 29.57 40.63
N ALA A 848 28.07 29.78 41.89
CA ALA A 848 28.16 31.11 42.46
C ALA A 848 29.30 31.89 41.81
N PRO A 849 29.07 33.15 41.40
CA PRO A 849 30.14 33.93 40.82
C PRO A 849 31.13 34.34 41.89
N THR A 850 32.41 34.32 41.53
CA THR A 850 33.54 34.67 42.40
C THR A 850 34.36 35.82 41.82
N GLY A 851 35.28 36.34 42.64
CA GLY A 851 36.23 37.35 42.25
C GLY A 851 35.54 38.65 41.83
N ALA A 852 35.88 39.14 40.63
CA ALA A 852 35.32 40.36 40.05
C ALA A 852 33.81 40.28 39.74
N ASN A 853 33.21 39.09 39.77
CA ASN A 853 31.78 38.92 39.52
C ASN A 853 31.04 38.51 40.79
N ALA A 854 31.71 38.49 41.95
CA ALA A 854 31.12 38.11 43.22
C ALA A 854 29.78 38.83 43.47
N GLU A 855 28.75 38.07 43.83
CA GLU A 855 27.45 38.63 44.19
C GLU A 855 27.32 38.76 45.70
N VAL A 856 26.72 39.86 46.16
CA VAL A 856 26.56 40.16 47.58
C VAL A 856 25.10 40.04 47.99
N PHE A 857 24.84 39.34 49.09
CA PHE A 857 23.47 39.15 49.58
C PHE A 857 22.95 40.35 50.38
N PRO A 858 21.62 40.57 50.43
CA PRO A 858 21.05 41.78 51.04
C PRO A 858 21.09 41.82 52.58
N ASN A 859 21.36 40.70 53.25
CA ASN A 859 21.47 40.68 54.72
C ASN A 859 22.78 41.32 55.17
N SER A 860 22.88 41.72 56.45
CA SER A 860 24.12 42.23 57.03
C SER A 860 24.34 41.60 58.40
N ASP A 861 25.47 40.94 58.52
CA ASP A 861 26.04 40.39 59.71
C ASP A 861 26.99 41.40 60.38
N ARG A 862 27.31 42.51 59.69
CA ARG A 862 28.21 43.60 60.11
C ARG A 862 29.69 43.26 60.10
N SER A 863 30.07 42.15 59.48
CA SER A 863 31.44 41.68 59.38
C SER A 863 31.85 41.54 57.92
N VAL A 864 33.06 42.01 57.61
CA VAL A 864 33.60 41.94 56.24
C VAL A 864 34.39 40.67 56.03
N PHE A 865 35.02 40.13 57.07
CA PHE A 865 35.85 38.93 56.98
C PHE A 865 35.52 38.02 58.16
N PHE A 866 36.53 37.37 58.73
CA PHE A 866 36.36 36.44 59.82
C PHE A 866 36.16 37.16 61.16
N GLU A 867 35.19 36.68 61.94
CA GLU A 867 34.95 37.10 63.32
C GLU A 867 35.81 36.30 64.31
N ASP A 868 35.79 36.73 65.59
CA ASP A 868 36.36 35.94 66.68
C ASP A 868 35.58 34.61 66.81
N VAL A 869 36.25 33.47 66.91
CA VAL A 869 35.62 32.15 67.04
C VAL A 869 34.70 32.05 68.27
N GLY A 870 34.92 32.90 69.27
CA GLY A 870 34.10 33.04 70.46
C GLY A 870 32.83 33.88 70.26
N SER A 871 32.67 34.61 69.16
CA SER A 871 31.54 35.52 68.91
C SER A 871 30.32 34.79 68.35
N GLY A 872 29.64 33.98 69.16
CA GLY A 872 28.58 33.09 68.69
C GLY A 872 27.21 33.70 68.46
N ARG A 873 27.00 35.00 68.68
CA ARG A 873 25.67 35.67 68.65
C ARG A 873 24.58 34.92 69.45
N GLY A 874 24.97 34.26 70.54
CA GLY A 874 24.07 33.47 71.40
C GLY A 874 23.89 31.99 71.03
N ARG A 875 24.59 31.50 69.99
CA ARG A 875 24.54 30.11 69.52
C ARG A 875 25.45 29.19 70.33
N VAL A 876 25.10 27.91 70.36
CA VAL A 876 25.86 26.87 71.08
C VAL A 876 27.06 26.45 70.24
N LEU A 877 26.83 26.07 68.98
CA LEU A 877 27.89 25.85 67.99
C LEU A 877 28.13 27.16 67.24
N ARG A 878 29.09 27.93 67.75
CA ARG A 878 29.46 29.24 67.22
C ARG A 878 30.08 29.08 65.85
N HIS A 879 29.60 29.86 64.89
CA HIS A 879 30.09 29.85 63.52
C HIS A 879 30.14 28.46 62.91
N LEU A 880 29.17 27.58 63.24
CA LEU A 880 29.10 26.29 62.57
C LEU A 880 28.88 26.50 61.07
N VAL A 881 28.05 27.47 60.70
CA VAL A 881 27.82 27.90 59.32
C VAL A 881 28.28 29.33 59.15
N GLY A 882 29.10 29.57 58.12
CA GLY A 882 29.77 30.84 57.89
C GLY A 882 31.04 31.02 58.72
N ASN A 883 31.61 32.22 58.70
CA ASN A 883 32.95 32.53 59.20
C ASN A 883 34.04 31.81 58.39
N VAL A 884 34.45 30.58 58.72
CA VAL A 884 35.25 29.73 57.83
C VAL A 884 34.53 28.44 57.50
N SER A 885 34.73 27.94 56.29
CA SER A 885 34.36 26.56 55.99
C SER A 885 35.25 25.62 56.81
N GLU A 886 34.79 24.40 57.09
CA GLU A 886 35.48 23.48 57.98
C GLU A 886 35.87 22.20 57.27
N PHE A 887 37.06 21.67 57.57
CA PHE A 887 37.44 20.35 57.12
C PHE A 887 36.67 19.23 57.85
N VAL A 888 36.21 18.25 57.08
CA VAL A 888 35.55 17.02 57.54
C VAL A 888 36.19 15.77 56.93
N MET A 889 36.00 14.62 57.59
CA MET A 889 36.33 13.31 57.04
C MET A 889 35.19 12.79 56.16
N LEU A 890 35.55 12.33 54.95
CA LEU A 890 34.63 11.65 54.05
C LEU A 890 34.78 10.12 54.23
N GLY A 891 33.70 9.47 54.66
CA GLY A 891 33.68 8.02 54.93
C GLY A 891 34.37 7.61 56.24
N SER A 892 34.20 6.33 56.59
CA SER A 892 34.73 5.75 57.85
C SER A 892 36.20 5.33 57.78
N GLY A 893 36.80 5.33 56.59
CA GLY A 893 38.18 4.88 56.35
C GLY A 893 39.27 5.94 56.55
N GLY A 894 38.89 7.22 56.66
CA GLY A 894 39.81 8.30 57.01
C GLY A 894 40.80 8.75 55.92
N GLU A 895 40.62 8.31 54.67
CA GLU A 895 41.55 8.61 53.57
C GLU A 895 41.14 9.80 52.69
N SER A 896 39.89 10.27 52.79
CA SER A 896 39.39 11.41 52.04
C SER A 896 38.88 12.53 52.95
N PHE A 897 39.11 13.78 52.51
CA PHE A 897 38.74 14.99 53.21
C PHE A 897 37.68 15.74 52.41
N GLY A 898 36.78 16.42 53.11
CA GLY A 898 35.81 17.33 52.53
C GLY A 898 35.81 18.68 53.21
N VAL A 899 35.11 19.63 52.62
CA VAL A 899 34.85 20.98 53.16
C VAL A 899 33.34 21.16 53.33
N ILE A 900 32.94 21.68 54.49
CA ILE A 900 31.53 21.87 54.87
C ILE A 900 31.32 23.27 55.49
N GLY A 901 30.07 23.72 55.54
CA GLY A 901 29.68 24.87 56.38
C GLY A 901 29.69 26.24 55.71
N ALA A 902 30.34 26.40 54.55
CA ALA A 902 30.53 27.70 53.89
C ALA A 902 31.27 28.73 54.79
N SER A 903 31.73 29.82 54.21
CA SER A 903 32.52 30.83 54.91
C SER A 903 31.97 32.25 54.71
N ALA A 904 32.55 33.21 55.43
CA ALA A 904 32.37 34.64 55.21
C ALA A 904 32.68 35.07 53.76
N LEU A 905 33.46 34.28 53.02
CA LEU A 905 33.82 34.53 51.63
C LEU A 905 32.94 33.76 50.62
N SER A 906 32.23 32.72 51.07
CA SER A 906 31.34 31.91 50.23
C SER A 906 30.03 32.62 49.92
N ALA A 907 29.44 32.32 48.76
CA ALA A 907 28.10 32.78 48.47
C ALA A 907 27.07 31.95 49.28
N PRO A 908 26.01 32.56 49.82
CA PRO A 908 24.94 31.85 50.50
C PRO A 908 24.30 30.66 49.77
N GLN A 909 24.28 30.65 48.43
CA GLN A 909 23.84 29.45 47.69
C GLN A 909 24.76 28.24 47.86
N ASP A 910 26.06 28.45 48.09
CA ASP A 910 27.04 27.37 48.21
C ASP A 910 26.86 26.56 49.48
N PHE A 911 26.21 27.13 50.51
CA PHE A 911 25.92 26.43 51.74
C PHE A 911 25.22 25.08 51.50
N ARG A 912 24.22 25.04 50.62
CA ARG A 912 23.49 23.80 50.32
C ARG A 912 24.38 22.74 49.68
N THR A 913 25.28 23.16 48.79
CA THR A 913 26.26 22.26 48.17
C THR A 913 27.29 21.77 49.19
N LEU A 914 27.70 22.65 50.11
CA LEU A 914 28.68 22.33 51.13
C LEU A 914 28.10 21.49 52.28
N LEU A 915 26.78 21.46 52.50
CA LEU A 915 26.12 20.65 53.54
C LEU A 915 26.42 19.14 53.43
N SER A 916 26.71 18.64 52.24
CA SER A 916 27.08 17.22 52.03
C SER A 916 28.57 16.93 52.25
N GLY A 917 29.40 17.95 52.51
CA GLY A 917 30.85 17.84 52.51
C GLY A 917 31.38 17.71 51.09
N ALA A 918 31.79 18.83 50.49
CA ALA A 918 32.38 18.82 49.16
C ALA A 918 33.78 18.21 49.21
N GLU A 919 34.07 17.24 48.35
CA GLU A 919 35.35 16.56 48.31
C GLU A 919 36.49 17.53 48.02
N VAL A 920 37.57 17.42 48.79
CA VAL A 920 38.81 18.17 48.55
C VAL A 920 39.51 17.58 47.32
N PRO A 921 39.74 18.37 46.25
CA PRO A 921 40.44 17.86 45.07
C PRO A 921 41.86 17.40 45.41
N GLY A 922 42.26 16.22 44.95
CA GLY A 922 43.53 15.58 45.32
C GLY A 922 44.80 16.41 45.06
N TYR A 923 44.77 17.40 44.15
CA TYR A 923 45.89 18.29 43.84
C TYR A 923 46.01 19.51 44.77
N THR A 924 45.02 19.76 45.64
CA THR A 924 44.97 20.93 46.56
C THR A 924 45.28 20.59 48.02
N VAL A 925 45.60 19.32 48.30
CA VAL A 925 45.90 18.80 49.64
C VAL A 925 47.16 19.43 50.26
N GLU A 926 47.98 20.14 49.50
CA GLU A 926 49.28 20.67 49.95
C GLU A 926 49.25 22.10 50.53
N TYR A 927 48.24 22.93 50.21
CA TYR A 927 48.33 24.38 50.48
C TYR A 927 47.19 24.96 51.33
N GLY A 928 46.01 24.32 51.40
CA GLY A 928 44.84 24.87 52.09
C GLY A 928 44.22 26.07 51.36
N TRP A 929 43.20 26.69 51.97
CA TRP A 929 42.44 27.81 51.40
C TRP A 929 42.38 29.00 52.34
N ALA A 930 42.06 30.16 51.77
CA ALA A 930 41.94 31.42 52.51
C ALA A 930 40.81 31.42 53.55
N ASP A 931 39.80 30.58 53.36
CA ASP A 931 38.56 30.56 54.14
C ASP A 931 38.17 29.19 54.66
N VAL A 932 39.10 28.23 54.64
CA VAL A 932 38.88 26.90 55.24
C VAL A 932 39.74 26.78 56.50
N GLY A 933 39.08 26.50 57.62
CA GLY A 933 39.67 26.17 58.90
C GLY A 933 39.29 24.76 59.35
N LEU A 934 39.34 24.54 60.66
CA LEU A 934 39.01 23.23 61.25
C LEU A 934 38.28 23.38 62.58
N ARG A 935 37.43 22.41 62.89
CA ARG A 935 36.75 22.27 64.17
C ARG A 935 37.14 20.94 64.81
N PRO A 936 37.71 20.91 66.03
CA PRO A 936 38.08 19.65 66.68
C PRO A 936 36.85 18.80 67.06
N CYS A 937 36.98 17.47 66.96
CA CYS A 937 35.99 16.48 67.38
C CYS A 937 36.66 15.26 68.04
N PHE A 938 36.00 14.57 68.98
CA PHE A 938 36.50 13.29 69.50
C PHE A 938 35.39 12.26 69.74
N SER A 939 35.71 10.98 69.57
CA SER A 939 34.75 9.86 69.68
C SER A 939 34.61 9.32 71.11
N LEU A 940 33.46 8.73 71.43
CA LEU A 940 33.25 7.96 72.67
C LEU A 940 33.61 6.47 72.56
N ASP A 941 33.81 5.93 71.35
CA ASP A 941 33.99 4.49 71.12
C ASP A 941 35.28 3.88 71.71
N GLY A 942 36.26 4.71 72.10
CA GLY A 942 37.54 4.25 72.64
C GLY A 942 37.48 3.68 74.07
N ALA A 943 36.33 3.77 74.76
CA ALA A 943 36.22 3.48 76.20
C ALA A 943 35.74 2.07 76.58
N GLY A 944 35.58 1.14 75.63
CA GLY A 944 35.20 -0.25 75.95
C GLY A 944 33.74 -0.47 76.38
N GLY A 945 32.83 0.45 76.03
CA GLY A 945 31.40 0.29 76.27
C GLY A 945 30.78 -0.83 75.43
N VAL A 946 29.93 -1.66 76.04
CA VAL A 946 29.10 -2.64 75.31
C VAL A 946 28.14 -1.86 74.41
N ALA A 947 28.12 -2.16 73.11
CA ALA A 947 27.22 -1.50 72.17
C ALA A 947 25.74 -1.70 72.60
N PRO A 948 24.87 -0.67 72.41
CA PRO A 948 23.43 -0.78 72.68
C PRO A 948 22.79 -2.02 72.02
N LEU A 949 21.76 -2.59 72.64
CA LEU A 949 21.18 -3.87 72.22
C LEU A 949 20.74 -3.84 70.75
N HIS A 950 20.09 -2.77 70.30
CA HIS A 950 19.59 -2.66 68.93
C HIS A 950 20.70 -2.79 67.88
N ARG A 951 21.92 -2.32 68.17
CA ARG A 951 23.07 -2.48 67.28
C ARG A 951 23.57 -3.91 67.24
N ARG A 952 23.63 -4.57 68.39
CA ARG A 952 24.03 -5.98 68.45
C ARG A 952 23.01 -6.87 67.73
N VAL A 953 21.71 -6.57 67.87
CA VAL A 953 20.62 -7.24 67.14
C VAL A 953 20.76 -7.00 65.63
N ARG A 954 20.99 -5.75 65.19
CA ARG A 954 21.23 -5.43 63.78
C ARG A 954 22.45 -6.20 63.23
N GLN A 955 23.56 -6.17 63.96
CA GLN A 955 24.78 -6.89 63.57
C GLN A 955 24.57 -8.40 63.51
N ALA A 956 23.78 -8.97 64.42
CA ALA A 956 23.39 -10.37 64.38
C ALA A 956 22.51 -10.66 63.16
N ALA A 957 21.48 -9.85 62.89
CA ALA A 957 20.62 -10.01 61.72
C ALA A 957 21.41 -9.94 60.39
N GLU A 958 22.36 -9.01 60.28
CA GLU A 958 23.22 -8.87 59.10
C GLU A 958 24.19 -10.05 58.91
N ARG A 959 24.65 -10.66 60.00
CA ARG A 959 25.51 -11.86 59.98
C ARG A 959 24.74 -13.17 59.89
N ALA A 960 23.42 -13.13 59.97
CA ALA A 960 22.59 -14.32 59.96
C ALA A 960 22.81 -15.10 58.66
N PRO A 961 23.18 -16.39 58.71
CA PRO A 961 23.33 -17.19 57.51
C PRO A 961 21.95 -17.43 56.89
N LEU A 962 21.85 -17.25 55.56
CA LEU A 962 20.71 -17.77 54.81
C LEU A 962 20.75 -19.30 54.87
N LEU A 963 19.58 -19.92 54.86
CA LEU A 963 19.42 -21.35 54.77
C LEU A 963 19.64 -21.76 53.31
N MET A 964 20.87 -22.25 53.04
CA MET A 964 21.39 -22.66 51.74
C MET A 964 21.63 -24.18 51.70
N GLY A 965 21.69 -24.77 50.51
CA GLY A 965 22.12 -26.17 50.34
C GLY A 965 21.10 -27.23 50.77
N VAL A 966 19.87 -26.84 51.10
CA VAL A 966 18.75 -27.78 51.29
C VAL A 966 18.31 -28.25 49.91
N GLY A 967 19.04 -29.23 49.39
CA GLY A 967 18.62 -29.97 48.21
C GLY A 967 17.25 -30.55 48.49
N VAL A 968 16.30 -30.33 47.58
CA VAL A 968 14.97 -30.93 47.65
C VAL A 968 15.19 -32.44 47.62
N GLY A 969 15.25 -33.08 48.78
CA GLY A 969 15.16 -34.51 48.88
C GLY A 969 13.84 -34.87 48.23
N GLY A 970 13.91 -35.50 47.05
CA GLY A 970 12.75 -35.93 46.30
C GLY A 970 12.01 -37.02 47.08
N GLY A 971 11.25 -36.63 48.10
CA GLY A 971 10.17 -37.42 48.63
C GLY A 971 9.04 -37.35 47.62
N SER A 972 9.11 -38.18 46.58
CA SER A 972 7.92 -38.52 45.81
C SER A 972 7.10 -39.51 46.65
N ASP A 973 6.15 -39.00 47.41
CA ASP A 973 4.93 -39.73 47.76
C ASP A 973 3.86 -39.47 46.69
#